data_AF-A0A370B843-F1
#
_entry.id   AF-A0A370B843-F1
#
_cell.length_a   1.000
_cell.length_b   1.000
_cell.length_c   1.000
_cell.angle_alpha   90.00
_cell.angle_beta   90.00
_cell.angle_gamma   90.00
#
_symmetry.space_group_name_H-M   'P 1'
#
loop_
_entity.id
_entity.type
_entity.pdbx_description
1 polymer ?
#
loop_
_entity_poly.entity_id
_entity_poly.type
_entity_poly.pdbx_seq_one_letter_code
_entity_poly.pdbx_strand_id
1 'polypeptide(L)'
;MAVAPEGEWLLVASEAERDAVGAVADALTRHGATVRVVALSSRHAESDALDTALHGVLAESAQSLAGVVSLLGLDETPLPDHPVLPTGAALTVHLLQALGRAGASAPLWCVTRGAVAVGDHEPVLRPAQAAVWGLGRVAALEFPERWGGLIDLPSAPDAPATLGRRDADALCAVLARRAGDGIEDQVALRAHQTFVRRLVPAPLSSAEPSGRRWSPRGTVLVTGGTGALGAHVARWLARGGAEEVVLVGRRDATDDAHLADLRGEIDALGARLTVAVCDVADRAALAGLLDSLRADGRTVRTVVHAAGVGTLGALADLDTAAFAEVASGKVEGARHLSELLDPAETDALVLFSSISGVWGVADHAAYAAANATLDALAEHARRTRGLRVTSVAWGPWDGGGMIAEELRDPLRRRGIPVIAPEPAMVALQDALDHDDTVISVADVDWARFVPVFSAVRPAPLVAGLEPKAPESGGTRRTADQADTAETSLARQLAALPATDRDRFVQGLVVAEAAGVLGHDSPDAVDAAYAFKELGFDSVSAVELRNRLTARTGLRIATTVVFDHPTPLALAAHLRQLALRDGPVPADRTEHTPARTSPRGAADDDPVVIVAMGCRYPGGIASPEDFWRVVIDGEDVISGFPTDRGWDTAGFYDPDPDRSGTSYVRHGGFLHDAGHFDPGFFGISPREAAAMDPQQRLLLETSWETFERAGIDPRTLRGTSTGVFTGLTDQNYGALLRRAADGTEGYLVTGASTAVASGRVSYVLGLEGPAVSIDTACSSSLVALHMALASLRSGECSMALAGAAMVMADPAPFVGFSRQRGLAPDGRCKPFAEAADGFSLAEGAGVLLLERLSDARRNGHPVLAVIRGSAINQDGASNGLTAPNGPAQQRVVRAALADAGVSGSEVDVVEAHGTGTRLGDPIEAQALLATYGQDRPDDRPLLVGSVKSNIGHTQTVSGMAGVMKMVLAMQHDVLPRTLHIDAPSSHVDWSTGAVSLLTEAVEWPGGGGRPRRAGVSSFGVSGTNAHVVLEEAPVVAPVEVLEEAPEEVSGPVDGRGAVFEAGG
;
A
#
# COMPACT_ATOMS: atom_id res chain seq x y z
N MET A 1 -9.05 12.69 -45.03
CA MET A 1 -8.12 13.67 -44.42
C MET A 1 -7.22 12.87 -43.52
N ALA A 2 -5.89 12.98 -43.68
CA ALA A 2 -4.97 12.30 -42.77
C ALA A 2 -5.11 12.93 -41.38
N VAL A 3 -5.31 12.10 -40.36
CA VAL A 3 -5.28 12.54 -38.97
C VAL A 3 -3.86 13.03 -38.71
N ALA A 4 -3.72 14.24 -38.16
CA ALA A 4 -2.43 14.85 -37.88
C ALA A 4 -2.25 15.02 -36.36
N PRO A 5 -1.03 14.93 -35.82
CA PRO A 5 -0.75 15.22 -34.41
C PRO A 5 -0.92 16.73 -34.16
N GLU A 6 -2.15 17.18 -33.99
CA GLU A 6 -2.47 18.58 -33.61
C GLU A 6 -2.34 18.77 -32.08
N GLY A 7 -2.16 20.02 -31.64
CA GLY A 7 -2.05 20.37 -30.23
C GLY A 7 -0.60 20.50 -29.73
N GLU A 8 -0.42 20.56 -28.42
CA GLU A 8 0.88 20.77 -27.80
C GLU A 8 1.59 19.44 -27.52
N TRP A 9 2.82 19.28 -28.02
CA TRP A 9 3.60 18.05 -27.90
C TRP A 9 4.91 18.30 -27.18
N LEU A 10 5.25 17.39 -26.27
CA LEU A 10 6.54 17.39 -25.59
C LEU A 10 7.50 16.43 -26.31
N LEU A 11 8.62 16.94 -26.80
CA LEU A 11 9.70 16.16 -27.39
C LEU A 11 10.86 16.09 -26.40
N VAL A 12 11.11 14.90 -25.84
CA VAL A 12 12.17 14.65 -24.86
C VAL A 12 13.32 13.91 -25.53
N ALA A 13 14.56 14.38 -25.37
CA ALA A 13 15.72 13.76 -26.00
C ALA A 13 16.99 13.92 -25.16
N SER A 14 17.99 13.08 -25.42
CA SER A 14 19.32 13.24 -24.83
C SER A 14 20.09 14.40 -25.49
N GLU A 15 20.91 15.11 -24.73
CA GLU A 15 21.89 16.09 -25.22
C GLU A 15 22.86 15.48 -26.25
N ALA A 16 23.03 14.16 -26.25
CA ALA A 16 23.83 13.40 -27.21
C ALA A 16 23.21 13.32 -28.62
N GLU A 17 21.89 13.48 -28.76
CA GLU A 17 21.12 13.13 -29.96
C GLU A 17 20.50 14.36 -30.68
N ARG A 18 21.24 15.47 -30.74
CA ARG A 18 20.75 16.78 -31.26
C ARG A 18 20.24 16.74 -32.70
N ASP A 19 20.81 15.89 -33.56
CA ASP A 19 20.44 15.83 -34.98
C ASP A 19 19.09 15.12 -35.20
N ALA A 20 18.73 14.15 -34.36
CA ALA A 20 17.45 13.46 -34.43
C ALA A 20 16.28 14.35 -33.94
N VAL A 21 16.55 15.20 -32.94
CA VAL A 21 15.57 16.14 -32.36
C VAL A 21 15.03 17.09 -33.42
N GLY A 22 15.90 17.72 -34.22
CA GLY A 22 15.49 18.68 -35.23
C GLY A 22 14.56 18.07 -36.28
N ALA A 23 14.88 16.87 -36.78
CA ALA A 23 14.07 16.20 -37.80
C ALA A 23 12.66 15.82 -37.30
N VAL A 24 12.54 15.38 -36.05
CA VAL A 24 11.26 14.99 -35.43
C VAL A 24 10.44 16.24 -35.06
N ALA A 25 11.06 17.26 -34.47
CA ALA A 25 10.40 18.53 -34.16
C ALA A 25 9.84 19.20 -35.42
N ASP A 26 10.65 19.31 -36.47
CA ASP A 26 10.22 19.88 -37.74
C ASP A 26 9.07 19.08 -38.37
N ALA A 27 9.05 17.76 -38.21
CA ALA A 27 7.97 16.92 -38.71
C ALA A 27 6.66 17.17 -37.95
N LEU A 28 6.70 17.14 -36.62
CA LEU A 28 5.55 17.43 -35.77
C LEU A 28 4.97 18.83 -36.08
N THR A 29 5.82 19.86 -36.19
CA THR A 29 5.37 21.23 -36.53
C THR A 29 4.76 21.33 -37.92
N ARG A 30 5.32 20.64 -38.92
CA ARG A 30 4.72 20.60 -40.27
C ARG A 30 3.33 19.96 -40.30
N HIS A 31 3.05 19.04 -39.38
CA HIS A 31 1.75 18.38 -39.24
C HIS A 31 0.84 19.06 -38.20
N GLY A 32 1.16 20.30 -37.77
CA GLY A 32 0.26 21.12 -36.96
C GLY A 32 0.47 21.05 -35.44
N ALA A 33 1.51 20.36 -34.96
CA ALA A 33 1.87 20.34 -33.55
C ALA A 33 2.63 21.61 -33.12
N THR A 34 2.38 22.09 -31.90
CA THR A 34 3.28 23.00 -31.21
C THR A 34 4.24 22.17 -30.36
N VAL A 35 5.54 22.21 -30.66
CA VAL A 35 6.53 21.32 -30.03
C VAL A 35 7.33 22.06 -28.96
N ARG A 36 7.33 21.55 -27.73
CA ARG A 36 8.28 21.94 -26.68
C ARG A 36 9.37 20.88 -26.59
N VAL A 37 10.64 21.29 -26.70
CA VAL A 37 11.78 20.38 -26.64
C VAL A 37 12.42 20.43 -25.26
N VAL A 38 12.65 19.26 -24.66
CA VAL A 38 13.42 19.10 -23.41
C VAL A 38 14.63 18.23 -23.69
N ALA A 39 15.81 18.79 -23.46
CA ALA A 39 17.08 18.08 -23.58
C ALA A 39 17.55 17.62 -22.20
N LEU A 40 17.87 16.33 -22.09
CA LEU A 40 18.33 15.68 -20.86
C LEU A 40 19.74 15.14 -21.05
N SER A 41 20.54 15.15 -20.00
CA SER A 41 21.82 14.42 -19.92
C SER A 41 21.79 13.38 -18.80
N SER A 42 22.85 12.57 -18.68
CA SER A 42 23.02 11.56 -17.63
C SER A 42 22.78 12.05 -16.20
N ARG A 43 23.03 13.34 -15.91
CA ARG A 43 22.76 13.97 -14.59
C ARG A 43 21.29 13.94 -14.17
N HIS A 44 20.36 13.72 -15.11
CA HIS A 44 18.92 13.63 -14.82
C HIS A 44 18.48 12.18 -14.56
N ALA A 45 19.40 11.22 -14.53
CA ALA A 45 19.13 9.86 -14.06
C ALA A 45 19.30 9.71 -12.53
N GLU A 46 19.51 10.83 -11.83
CA GLU A 46 19.51 10.97 -10.37
C GLU A 46 18.11 11.45 -9.91
N SER A 47 17.71 11.05 -8.69
CA SER A 47 16.42 11.48 -8.11
C SER A 47 16.31 13.00 -8.13
N ASP A 48 15.15 13.52 -8.51
CA ASP A 48 14.73 14.93 -8.47
C ASP A 48 15.30 15.85 -9.57
N ALA A 49 16.42 15.48 -10.20
CA ALA A 49 17.03 16.29 -11.25
C ALA A 49 16.15 16.36 -12.51
N LEU A 50 15.51 15.23 -12.88
CA LEU A 50 14.57 15.21 -13.99
C LEU A 50 13.27 15.95 -13.68
N ASP A 51 12.76 15.82 -12.46
CA ASP A 51 11.54 16.51 -12.06
C ASP A 51 11.73 18.02 -12.10
N THR A 52 12.88 18.50 -11.64
CA THR A 52 13.25 19.92 -11.72
C THR A 52 13.30 20.39 -13.17
N ALA A 53 13.88 19.59 -14.08
CA ALA A 53 13.96 19.92 -15.51
C ALA A 53 12.57 19.95 -16.18
N LEU A 54 11.64 19.12 -15.71
CA LEU A 54 10.28 19.03 -16.26
C LEU A 54 9.26 19.94 -15.55
N HIS A 55 9.53 20.38 -14.32
CA HIS A 55 8.58 21.15 -13.50
C HIS A 55 8.11 22.43 -14.21
N GLY A 56 9.04 23.21 -14.76
CA GLY A 56 8.70 24.43 -15.51
C GLY A 56 7.99 24.20 -16.83
N VAL A 57 8.11 23.00 -17.42
CA VAL A 57 7.48 22.65 -18.70
C VAL A 57 6.10 22.01 -18.51
N LEU A 58 5.91 21.27 -17.41
CA LEU A 58 4.69 20.53 -17.10
C LEU A 58 3.73 21.30 -16.20
N ALA A 59 4.18 22.19 -15.31
CA ALA A 59 3.31 22.90 -14.36
C ALA A 59 2.21 23.74 -15.02
N GLU A 60 2.45 24.28 -16.21
CA GLU A 60 1.47 25.10 -16.95
C GLU A 60 0.68 24.31 -18.01
N SER A 61 1.11 23.09 -18.35
CA SER A 61 0.65 22.40 -19.57
C SER A 61 0.42 20.89 -19.44
N ALA A 62 0.61 20.27 -18.26
CA ALA A 62 0.46 18.82 -18.07
C ALA A 62 -0.93 18.28 -18.49
N GLN A 63 -1.98 19.10 -18.34
CA GLN A 63 -3.35 18.75 -18.75
C GLN A 63 -3.68 19.15 -20.20
N SER A 64 -2.84 19.97 -20.87
CA SER A 64 -3.04 20.43 -22.26
C SER A 64 -2.19 19.68 -23.30
N LEU A 65 -1.23 18.85 -22.88
CA LEU A 65 -0.39 18.07 -23.78
C LEU A 65 -1.23 17.05 -24.58
N ALA A 66 -1.08 17.09 -25.90
CA ALA A 66 -1.66 16.13 -26.83
C ALA A 66 -0.85 14.82 -26.90
N GLY A 67 0.45 14.86 -26.56
CA GLY A 67 1.31 13.67 -26.53
C GLY A 67 2.75 13.98 -26.15
N VAL A 68 3.48 12.93 -25.77
CA VAL A 68 4.91 12.99 -25.45
C VAL A 68 5.66 12.04 -26.39
N VAL A 69 6.71 12.52 -27.04
CA VAL A 69 7.64 11.72 -27.84
C VAL A 69 9.00 11.70 -27.16
N SER A 70 9.46 10.52 -26.77
CA SER A 70 10.77 10.31 -26.16
C SER A 70 11.74 9.72 -27.18
N LEU A 71 12.81 10.46 -27.48
CA LEU A 71 13.98 10.00 -28.22
C LEU A 71 15.11 9.51 -27.30
N LEU A 72 14.84 9.39 -25.99
CA LEU A 72 15.85 8.97 -25.02
C LEU A 72 16.40 7.58 -25.34
N GLY A 73 15.57 6.70 -25.91
CA GLY A 73 15.99 5.36 -26.32
C GLY A 73 17.10 5.32 -27.39
N LEU A 74 17.44 6.45 -28.02
CA LEU A 74 18.57 6.53 -28.95
C LEU A 74 19.93 6.65 -28.25
N ASP A 75 19.96 7.04 -26.98
CA ASP A 75 21.19 7.24 -26.22
C ASP A 75 21.69 5.92 -25.59
N GLU A 76 22.69 5.33 -26.25
CA GLU A 76 23.39 4.12 -25.79
C GLU A 76 24.61 4.40 -24.91
N THR A 77 24.89 5.67 -24.56
CA THR A 77 26.06 5.98 -23.74
C THR A 77 25.95 5.34 -22.35
N PRO A 78 27.03 4.72 -21.83
CA PRO A 78 27.01 4.16 -20.48
C PRO A 78 26.69 5.22 -19.42
N LEU A 79 25.80 4.89 -18.48
CA LEU A 79 25.52 5.79 -17.36
C LEU A 79 26.74 5.86 -16.42
N PRO A 80 27.23 7.05 -16.01
CA PRO A 80 28.49 7.20 -15.29
C PRO A 80 28.66 6.31 -14.04
N ASP A 81 27.66 6.28 -13.15
CA ASP A 81 27.71 5.52 -11.89
C ASP A 81 27.28 4.05 -12.05
N HIS A 82 26.57 3.74 -13.14
CA HIS A 82 26.10 2.40 -13.47
C HIS A 82 26.35 2.08 -14.95
N PRO A 83 27.61 1.84 -15.38
CA PRO A 83 27.98 1.73 -16.80
C PRO A 83 27.31 0.59 -17.57
N VAL A 84 26.73 -0.39 -16.86
CA VAL A 84 25.95 -1.47 -17.46
C VAL A 84 24.63 -0.99 -18.09
N LEU A 85 24.10 0.15 -17.63
CA LEU A 85 22.86 0.71 -18.14
C LEU A 85 23.15 1.75 -19.24
N PRO A 86 22.45 1.67 -20.39
CA PRO A 86 22.36 2.79 -21.31
C PRO A 86 21.69 3.99 -20.63
N THR A 87 22.26 5.18 -20.77
CA THR A 87 21.70 6.44 -20.24
C THR A 87 20.25 6.63 -20.70
N GLY A 88 19.94 6.31 -21.96
CA GLY A 88 18.59 6.38 -22.51
C GLY A 88 17.58 5.48 -21.81
N ALA A 89 17.96 4.27 -21.43
CA ALA A 89 17.09 3.34 -20.73
C ALA A 89 16.80 3.82 -19.29
N ALA A 90 17.82 4.29 -18.58
CA ALA A 90 17.66 4.86 -17.24
C ALA A 90 16.76 6.11 -17.28
N LEU A 91 17.03 7.06 -18.18
CA LEU A 91 16.20 8.26 -18.32
C LEU A 91 14.76 7.95 -18.74
N THR A 92 14.51 6.83 -19.44
CA THR A 92 13.15 6.40 -19.79
C THR A 92 12.35 5.99 -18.56
N VAL A 93 12.95 5.30 -17.59
CA VAL A 93 12.33 4.98 -16.30
C VAL A 93 11.95 6.27 -15.56
N HIS A 94 12.92 7.18 -15.42
CA HIS A 94 12.70 8.46 -14.74
C HIS A 94 11.65 9.31 -15.45
N LEU A 95 11.60 9.33 -16.79
CA LEU A 95 10.57 10.05 -17.54
C LEU A 95 9.16 9.50 -17.25
N LEU A 96 9.00 8.18 -17.21
CA LEU A 96 7.73 7.53 -16.87
C LEU A 96 7.26 7.88 -15.46
N GLN A 97 8.19 7.95 -14.50
CA GLN A 97 7.93 8.33 -13.11
C GLN A 97 7.59 9.84 -13.01
N ALA A 98 8.35 10.70 -13.66
CA ALA A 98 8.15 12.15 -13.66
C ALA A 98 6.81 12.56 -14.30
N LEU A 99 6.43 11.94 -15.43
CA LEU A 99 5.13 12.17 -16.05
C LEU A 99 3.97 11.72 -15.14
N GLY A 100 4.15 10.62 -14.41
CA GLY A 100 3.19 10.14 -13.42
C GLY A 100 3.01 11.12 -12.25
N ARG A 101 4.12 11.59 -11.66
CA ARG A 101 4.12 12.59 -10.58
C ARG A 101 3.52 13.92 -11.00
N ALA A 102 3.72 14.32 -12.26
CA ALA A 102 3.14 15.54 -12.83
C ALA A 102 1.65 15.39 -13.20
N GLY A 103 1.05 14.21 -13.06
CA GLY A 103 -0.34 13.96 -13.44
C GLY A 103 -0.61 14.06 -14.95
N ALA A 104 0.41 13.91 -15.79
CA ALA A 104 0.27 14.01 -17.24
C ALA A 104 -0.46 12.77 -17.79
N SER A 105 -1.62 12.99 -18.42
CA SER A 105 -2.41 11.94 -19.09
C SER A 105 -2.08 11.77 -20.57
N ALA A 106 -1.17 12.60 -21.09
CA ALA A 106 -0.76 12.58 -22.50
C ALA A 106 -0.05 11.26 -22.85
N PRO A 107 -0.34 10.65 -24.01
CA PRO A 107 0.28 9.39 -24.42
C PRO A 107 1.78 9.54 -24.66
N LEU A 108 2.59 8.73 -23.97
CA LEU A 108 4.04 8.63 -24.16
C LEU A 108 4.39 7.62 -25.25
N TRP A 109 5.13 8.08 -26.26
CA TRP A 109 5.71 7.28 -27.33
C TRP A 109 7.22 7.23 -27.21
N CYS A 110 7.78 6.03 -27.02
CA CYS A 110 9.22 5.83 -26.92
C CYS A 110 9.79 5.36 -28.25
N VAL A 111 10.85 6.04 -28.70
CA VAL A 111 11.45 5.83 -30.02
C VAL A 111 12.83 5.18 -29.88
N THR A 112 13.05 4.13 -30.67
CA THR A 112 14.34 3.46 -30.84
C THR A 112 14.73 3.43 -32.32
N ARG A 113 15.91 2.91 -32.65
CA ARG A 113 16.40 2.76 -34.03
C ARG A 113 17.19 1.48 -34.20
N GLY A 114 16.65 0.51 -34.95
CA GLY A 114 17.30 -0.78 -35.20
C GLY A 114 17.44 -1.64 -33.94
N ALA A 115 16.54 -1.44 -32.96
CA ALA A 115 16.44 -2.23 -31.74
C ALA A 115 15.72 -3.58 -31.97
N VAL A 116 14.93 -3.67 -33.04
CA VAL A 116 14.15 -4.84 -33.43
C VAL A 116 14.28 -5.10 -34.93
N ALA A 117 14.12 -6.36 -35.35
CA ALA A 117 14.04 -6.75 -36.75
C ALA A 117 12.58 -6.97 -37.19
N VAL A 118 12.23 -6.64 -38.45
CA VAL A 118 10.89 -6.93 -39.00
C VAL A 118 10.81 -8.27 -39.75
N GLY A 119 11.93 -8.97 -39.90
CA GLY A 119 11.99 -10.29 -40.51
C GLY A 119 13.41 -10.85 -40.52
N ASP A 120 13.55 -12.13 -40.85
CA ASP A 120 14.79 -12.88 -40.63
C ASP A 120 16.03 -12.21 -41.23
N HIS A 121 15.92 -11.60 -42.41
CA HIS A 121 17.05 -11.02 -43.14
C HIS A 121 17.53 -9.66 -42.61
N GLU A 122 16.78 -9.01 -41.73
CA GLU A 122 17.16 -7.73 -41.15
C GLU A 122 18.00 -7.93 -39.88
N PRO A 123 19.20 -7.34 -39.77
CA PRO A 123 19.99 -7.43 -38.55
C PRO A 123 19.49 -6.43 -37.50
N VAL A 124 19.43 -6.87 -36.24
CA VAL A 124 19.40 -5.95 -35.10
C VAL A 124 20.77 -5.29 -34.96
N LEU A 125 20.83 -3.97 -35.09
CA LEU A 125 22.09 -3.20 -35.10
C LEU A 125 22.36 -2.48 -33.77
N ARG A 126 21.34 -2.32 -32.93
CA ARG A 126 21.36 -1.52 -31.70
C ARG A 126 20.68 -2.28 -30.55
N PRO A 127 21.24 -3.42 -30.12
CA PRO A 127 20.59 -4.30 -29.14
C PRO A 127 20.38 -3.63 -27.77
N ALA A 128 21.21 -2.67 -27.38
CA ALA A 128 21.05 -1.94 -26.12
C ALA A 128 19.73 -1.16 -26.03
N GLN A 129 19.22 -0.67 -27.17
CA GLN A 129 17.94 0.04 -27.23
C GLN A 129 16.73 -0.87 -27.00
N ALA A 130 16.89 -2.20 -27.09
CA ALA A 130 15.81 -3.15 -26.79
C ALA A 130 15.41 -3.13 -25.29
N ALA A 131 16.25 -2.59 -24.41
CA ALA A 131 15.88 -2.32 -23.02
C ALA A 131 14.62 -1.44 -22.92
N VAL A 132 14.49 -0.42 -23.78
CA VAL A 132 13.31 0.45 -23.84
C VAL A 132 12.06 -0.31 -24.29
N TRP A 133 12.21 -1.32 -25.14
CA TRP A 133 11.09 -2.18 -25.55
C TRP A 133 10.59 -3.05 -24.39
N GLY A 134 11.50 -3.61 -23.60
CA GLY A 134 11.13 -4.35 -22.38
C GLY A 134 10.43 -3.45 -21.35
N LEU A 135 11.00 -2.28 -21.06
CA LEU A 135 10.39 -1.27 -20.18
C LEU A 135 9.01 -0.85 -20.66
N GLY A 136 8.86 -0.55 -21.96
CA GLY A 136 7.62 -0.08 -22.53
C GLY A 136 6.48 -1.10 -22.49
N ARG A 137 6.79 -2.40 -22.61
CA ARG A 137 5.80 -3.47 -22.45
C ARG A 137 5.28 -3.56 -21.02
N VAL A 138 6.12 -3.30 -20.02
CA VAL A 138 5.70 -3.24 -18.62
C VAL A 138 4.95 -1.94 -18.33
N ALA A 139 5.42 -0.81 -18.86
CA ALA A 139 4.72 0.47 -18.76
C ALA A 139 3.32 0.43 -19.38
N ALA A 140 3.10 -0.34 -20.45
CA ALA A 140 1.78 -0.56 -21.04
C ALA A 140 0.79 -1.26 -20.08
N LEU A 141 1.30 -2.06 -19.14
CA LEU A 141 0.51 -2.79 -18.14
C LEU A 141 0.29 -1.97 -16.86
N GLU A 142 1.33 -1.26 -16.40
CA GLU A 142 1.29 -0.49 -15.16
C GLU A 142 0.69 0.91 -15.33
N PHE A 143 0.84 1.52 -16.51
CA PHE A 143 0.40 2.88 -16.82
C PHE A 143 -0.44 2.96 -18.12
N PRO A 144 -1.49 2.13 -18.25
CA PRO A 144 -2.25 1.96 -19.50
C PRO A 144 -2.93 3.25 -19.99
N GLU A 145 -3.24 4.18 -19.08
CA GLU A 145 -3.92 5.44 -19.38
C GLU A 145 -3.04 6.47 -20.08
N ARG A 146 -1.71 6.39 -19.92
CA ARG A 146 -0.74 7.35 -20.47
C ARG A 146 0.29 6.72 -21.41
N TRP A 147 0.15 5.43 -21.70
CA TRP A 147 1.07 4.73 -22.60
C TRP A 147 0.61 4.83 -24.07
N GLY A 148 1.43 5.50 -24.89
CA GLY A 148 1.23 5.60 -26.34
C GLY A 148 1.73 4.36 -27.07
N GLY A 149 3.04 4.07 -26.97
CA GLY A 149 3.63 2.89 -27.60
C GLY A 149 5.13 2.99 -27.87
N LEU A 150 5.65 1.98 -28.56
CA LEU A 150 7.03 1.80 -28.99
C LEU A 150 7.13 1.93 -30.51
N ILE A 151 8.10 2.72 -30.97
CA ILE A 151 8.35 2.94 -32.40
C ILE A 151 9.83 2.72 -32.70
N ASP A 152 10.15 1.76 -33.55
CA ASP A 152 11.52 1.57 -34.04
C ASP A 152 11.71 2.17 -35.44
N LEU A 153 12.69 3.06 -35.54
CA LEU A 153 13.08 3.75 -36.77
C LEU A 153 14.11 2.94 -37.55
N PRO A 154 14.21 3.13 -38.88
CA PRO A 154 15.19 2.43 -39.69
C PRO A 154 16.62 2.79 -39.27
N SER A 155 17.47 1.78 -39.13
CA SER A 155 18.90 1.92 -38.91
C SER A 155 19.62 1.45 -40.17
N ALA A 156 20.47 2.27 -40.77
CA ALA A 156 21.33 1.84 -41.87
C ALA A 156 22.81 2.02 -41.48
N PRO A 157 23.69 1.06 -41.80
CA PRO A 157 25.11 1.14 -41.48
C PRO A 157 25.79 2.42 -42.01
N ASP A 158 25.31 2.94 -43.14
CA ASP A 158 25.87 4.09 -43.87
C ASP A 158 24.88 5.27 -44.03
N ALA A 159 23.71 5.23 -43.38
CA ALA A 159 22.74 6.32 -43.50
C ALA A 159 23.09 7.49 -42.57
N PRO A 160 22.84 8.75 -42.99
CA PRO A 160 22.98 9.89 -42.10
C PRO A 160 22.09 9.74 -40.85
N ALA A 161 22.55 10.25 -39.71
CA ALA A 161 21.83 10.17 -38.44
C ALA A 161 20.42 10.80 -38.49
N THR A 162 20.15 11.65 -39.49
CA THR A 162 18.90 12.36 -39.72
C THR A 162 17.80 11.48 -40.30
N LEU A 163 16.61 11.54 -39.69
CA LEU A 163 15.40 10.88 -40.17
C LEU A 163 14.96 11.48 -41.52
N GLY A 164 14.76 10.64 -42.54
CA GLY A 164 14.28 11.08 -43.84
C GLY A 164 12.85 11.65 -43.76
N ARG A 165 12.53 12.63 -44.61
CA ARG A 165 11.22 13.34 -44.58
C ARG A 165 10.01 12.40 -44.60
N ARG A 166 10.06 11.34 -45.40
CA ARG A 166 8.97 10.35 -45.52
C ARG A 166 8.80 9.49 -44.26
N ASP A 167 9.90 9.11 -43.62
CA ASP A 167 9.84 8.30 -42.40
C ASP A 167 9.39 9.18 -41.21
N ALA A 168 9.74 10.47 -41.22
CA ALA A 168 9.22 11.44 -40.28
C ALA A 168 7.71 11.70 -40.46
N ASP A 169 7.22 11.72 -41.71
CA ASP A 169 5.78 11.79 -42.01
C ASP A 169 5.05 10.51 -41.56
N ALA A 170 5.66 9.33 -41.74
CA ALA A 170 5.12 8.06 -41.26
C ALA A 170 5.08 7.99 -39.72
N LEU A 171 6.11 8.49 -39.05
CA LEU A 171 6.14 8.66 -37.60
C LEU A 171 4.95 9.51 -37.13
N CYS A 172 4.74 10.69 -37.74
CA CYS A 172 3.60 11.55 -37.40
C CYS A 172 2.25 10.86 -37.63
N ALA A 173 2.13 10.03 -38.67
CA ALA A 173 0.91 9.26 -38.94
C ALA A 173 0.63 8.18 -37.87
N VAL A 174 1.67 7.62 -37.24
CA VAL A 174 1.51 6.73 -36.07
C VAL A 174 1.08 7.53 -34.85
N LEU A 175 1.76 8.65 -34.57
CA LEU A 175 1.48 9.52 -33.42
C LEU A 175 0.07 10.15 -33.46
N ALA A 176 -0.48 10.36 -34.64
CA ALA A 176 -1.81 10.95 -34.83
C ALA A 176 -2.98 10.02 -34.44
N ARG A 177 -2.74 8.73 -34.23
CA ARG A 177 -3.81 7.76 -33.89
C ARG A 177 -4.27 7.97 -32.45
N ARG A 178 -5.58 8.16 -32.23
CA ARG A 178 -6.18 8.43 -30.90
C ARG A 178 -6.73 7.17 -30.24
N ALA A 179 -6.67 7.14 -28.90
CA ALA A 179 -7.18 6.05 -28.05
C ALA A 179 -8.62 5.68 -28.43
N GLY A 180 -8.85 4.42 -28.81
CA GLY A 180 -10.16 3.89 -29.22
C GLY A 180 -10.20 3.25 -30.62
N ASP A 181 -9.30 3.62 -31.52
CA ASP A 181 -9.19 3.07 -32.87
C ASP A 181 -8.10 1.98 -32.95
N GLY A 182 -8.39 0.74 -32.55
CA GLY A 182 -7.54 -0.44 -32.83
C GLY A 182 -6.02 -0.18 -32.81
N ILE A 183 -5.52 0.52 -31.78
CA ILE A 183 -4.18 1.12 -31.81
C ILE A 183 -3.11 0.05 -31.76
N GLU A 184 -2.18 0.16 -32.68
CA GLU A 184 -0.92 -0.57 -32.70
C GLU A 184 0.09 0.19 -31.84
N ASP A 185 0.63 -0.47 -30.82
CA ASP A 185 1.51 0.13 -29.82
C ASP A 185 2.94 -0.39 -29.88
N GLN A 186 3.23 -1.29 -30.81
CA GLN A 186 4.54 -1.87 -31.07
C GLN A 186 4.79 -1.86 -32.57
N VAL A 187 5.45 -0.80 -33.03
CA VAL A 187 5.54 -0.43 -34.45
C VAL A 187 6.99 -0.34 -34.88
N ALA A 188 7.29 -0.83 -36.09
CA ALA A 188 8.57 -0.60 -36.76
C ALA A 188 8.34 0.05 -38.12
N LEU A 189 9.11 1.10 -38.41
CA LEU A 189 9.05 1.82 -39.69
C LEU A 189 10.23 1.37 -40.55
N ARG A 190 9.95 0.82 -41.74
CA ARG A 190 10.98 0.33 -42.69
C ARG A 190 10.57 0.61 -44.12
N ALA A 191 11.47 1.15 -44.93
CA ALA A 191 11.27 1.33 -46.38
C ALA A 191 9.87 1.88 -46.76
N HIS A 192 9.38 2.85 -45.99
CA HIS A 192 8.05 3.48 -46.16
C HIS A 192 6.83 2.58 -45.88
N GLN A 193 7.02 1.49 -45.13
CA GLN A 193 5.96 0.63 -44.62
C GLN A 193 5.97 0.64 -43.08
N THR A 194 4.78 0.42 -42.52
CA THR A 194 4.55 0.30 -41.08
C THR A 194 4.35 -1.18 -40.76
N PHE A 195 5.26 -1.75 -39.99
CA PHE A 195 5.18 -3.10 -39.46
C PHE A 195 4.67 -3.05 -38.03
N VAL A 196 3.88 -4.05 -37.64
CA VAL A 196 3.30 -4.16 -36.30
C VAL A 196 3.68 -5.51 -35.71
N ARG A 197 3.97 -5.54 -34.42
CA ARG A 197 4.40 -6.77 -33.75
C ARG A 197 3.20 -7.67 -33.46
N ARG A 198 3.34 -8.97 -33.72
CA ARG A 198 2.37 -10.01 -33.36
C ARG A 198 3.09 -11.22 -32.78
N LEU A 199 2.45 -11.86 -31.81
CA LEU A 199 2.83 -13.16 -31.31
C LEU A 199 2.01 -14.20 -32.07
N VAL A 200 2.69 -15.14 -32.70
CA VAL A 200 2.06 -16.18 -33.53
C VAL A 200 2.54 -17.56 -33.09
N PRO A 201 1.72 -18.61 -33.19
CA PRO A 201 2.20 -19.97 -32.94
C PRO A 201 3.30 -20.32 -33.94
N ALA A 202 4.41 -20.88 -33.44
CA ALA A 202 5.52 -21.40 -34.25
C ALA A 202 5.42 -22.94 -34.29
N PRO A 203 4.58 -23.53 -35.15
CA PRO A 203 4.47 -24.99 -35.22
C PRO A 203 5.80 -25.58 -35.68
N LEU A 204 6.25 -26.64 -35.00
CA LEU A 204 7.35 -27.48 -35.48
C LEU A 204 6.97 -27.94 -36.90
N SER A 205 7.76 -27.50 -37.88
CA SER A 205 7.50 -27.82 -39.28
C SER A 205 7.58 -29.35 -39.48
N SER A 206 6.69 -29.90 -40.30
CA SER A 206 6.79 -31.30 -40.75
C SER A 206 7.86 -31.51 -41.82
N ALA A 207 8.51 -30.44 -42.30
CA ALA A 207 9.75 -30.58 -43.05
C ALA A 207 10.83 -31.07 -42.08
N GLU A 208 11.61 -32.05 -42.52
CA GLU A 208 12.65 -32.67 -41.71
C GLU A 208 13.50 -31.60 -40.98
N PRO A 209 14.00 -31.90 -39.76
CA PRO A 209 15.09 -31.12 -39.16
C PRO A 209 16.13 -30.83 -40.23
N SER A 210 16.95 -29.80 -40.07
CA SER A 210 18.01 -29.43 -41.03
C SER A 210 19.08 -30.52 -41.32
N GLY A 211 18.80 -31.80 -41.06
CA GLY A 211 19.65 -32.98 -41.17
C GLY A 211 20.52 -33.17 -39.95
N ARG A 212 20.42 -32.28 -38.95
CA ARG A 212 21.40 -32.16 -37.89
C ARG A 212 20.73 -32.10 -36.52
N ARG A 213 20.76 -33.25 -35.84
CA ARG A 213 20.50 -33.31 -34.40
C ARG A 213 21.67 -32.68 -33.66
N TRP A 214 21.41 -31.65 -32.87
CA TRP A 214 22.41 -31.02 -32.01
C TRP A 214 22.72 -31.94 -30.82
N SER A 215 24.00 -32.02 -30.44
CA SER A 215 24.47 -32.77 -29.28
C SER A 215 25.65 -32.02 -28.65
N PRO A 216 25.68 -31.84 -27.32
CA PRO A 216 26.83 -31.24 -26.66
C PRO A 216 28.06 -32.14 -26.79
N ARG A 217 29.25 -31.56 -26.91
CA ARG A 217 30.54 -32.27 -26.96
C ARG A 217 31.65 -31.44 -26.32
N GLY A 218 32.67 -32.11 -25.82
CA GLY A 218 33.79 -31.45 -25.14
C GLY A 218 33.33 -30.73 -23.87
N THR A 219 33.89 -29.53 -23.64
CA THR A 219 33.62 -28.72 -22.45
C THR A 219 32.42 -27.79 -22.67
N VAL A 220 31.47 -27.82 -21.74
CA VAL A 220 30.30 -26.93 -21.69
C VAL A 220 30.37 -26.02 -20.47
N LEU A 221 30.12 -24.73 -20.64
CA LEU A 221 30.10 -23.73 -19.57
C LEU A 221 28.64 -23.40 -19.20
N VAL A 222 28.29 -23.40 -17.91
CA VAL A 222 26.95 -22.99 -17.44
C VAL A 222 27.10 -21.89 -16.41
N THR A 223 26.66 -20.67 -16.73
CA THR A 223 26.70 -19.52 -15.80
C THR A 223 25.42 -19.48 -14.97
N GLY A 224 25.51 -19.10 -13.69
CA GLY A 224 24.36 -19.24 -12.79
C GLY A 224 24.07 -20.72 -12.47
N GLY A 225 25.04 -21.59 -12.77
CA GLY A 225 24.90 -23.05 -12.76
C GLY A 225 24.77 -23.69 -11.38
N THR A 226 25.04 -22.93 -10.31
CA THR A 226 25.02 -23.43 -8.93
C THR A 226 23.61 -23.46 -8.31
N GLY A 227 22.59 -22.91 -8.99
CA GLY A 227 21.19 -22.97 -8.56
C GLY A 227 20.44 -24.18 -9.15
N ALA A 228 19.18 -24.35 -8.74
CA ALA A 228 18.33 -25.48 -9.15
C ALA A 228 18.20 -25.64 -10.69
N LEU A 229 18.02 -24.53 -11.42
CA LEU A 229 17.96 -24.54 -12.89
C LEU A 229 19.28 -25.00 -13.52
N GLY A 230 20.40 -24.55 -12.97
CA GLY A 230 21.73 -24.95 -13.40
C GLY A 230 21.98 -26.45 -13.24
N ALA A 231 21.47 -27.04 -12.17
CA ALA A 231 21.55 -28.48 -11.94
C ALA A 231 20.72 -29.29 -12.96
N HIS A 232 19.53 -28.83 -13.35
CA HIS A 232 18.75 -29.47 -14.42
C HIS A 232 19.47 -29.41 -15.77
N VAL A 233 20.01 -28.25 -16.13
CA VAL A 233 20.79 -28.05 -17.35
C VAL A 233 22.05 -28.92 -17.37
N ALA A 234 22.79 -29.00 -16.26
CA ALA A 234 23.98 -29.83 -16.14
C ALA A 234 23.68 -31.32 -16.39
N ARG A 235 22.60 -31.84 -15.78
CA ARG A 235 22.15 -33.23 -16.00
C ARG A 235 21.76 -33.49 -17.44
N TRP A 236 21.05 -32.56 -18.08
CA TRP A 236 20.66 -32.68 -19.48
C TRP A 236 21.87 -32.69 -20.41
N LEU A 237 22.84 -31.79 -20.20
CA LEU A 237 24.08 -31.74 -20.98
C LEU A 237 24.93 -33.00 -20.83
N ALA A 238 25.08 -33.52 -19.60
CA ALA A 238 25.83 -34.76 -19.34
C ALA A 238 25.15 -35.96 -20.03
N ARG A 239 23.83 -36.10 -19.92
CA ARG A 239 23.06 -37.14 -20.66
C ARG A 239 23.18 -36.98 -22.18
N GLY A 240 23.33 -35.74 -22.66
CA GLY A 240 23.49 -35.41 -24.07
C GLY A 240 24.88 -35.72 -24.65
N GLY A 241 25.87 -36.06 -23.82
CA GLY A 241 27.22 -36.41 -24.25
C GLY A 241 28.29 -35.34 -24.02
N ALA A 242 28.04 -34.34 -23.15
CA ALA A 242 29.10 -33.45 -22.69
C ALA A 242 30.21 -34.24 -21.96
N GLU A 243 31.47 -33.94 -22.24
CA GLU A 243 32.61 -34.60 -21.57
C GLU A 243 32.92 -33.91 -20.24
N GLU A 244 32.68 -32.60 -20.18
CA GLU A 244 32.85 -31.79 -18.99
C GLU A 244 31.81 -30.67 -18.91
N VAL A 245 31.25 -30.48 -17.74
CA VAL A 245 30.36 -29.38 -17.39
C VAL A 245 31.07 -28.47 -16.39
N VAL A 246 31.25 -27.21 -16.74
CA VAL A 246 31.85 -26.17 -15.89
C VAL A 246 30.75 -25.25 -15.38
N LEU A 247 30.40 -25.35 -14.09
CA LEU A 247 29.45 -24.46 -13.45
C LEU A 247 30.17 -23.22 -12.94
N VAL A 248 29.67 -22.04 -13.32
CA VAL A 248 30.26 -20.76 -12.95
C VAL A 248 29.33 -19.99 -12.02
N GLY A 249 29.87 -19.53 -10.89
CA GLY A 249 29.19 -18.66 -9.93
C GLY A 249 30.13 -17.60 -9.33
N ARG A 250 29.56 -16.62 -8.62
CA ARG A 250 30.32 -15.52 -7.98
C ARG A 250 30.95 -15.88 -6.64
N ARG A 251 30.42 -16.91 -5.95
CA ARG A 251 30.89 -17.36 -4.65
C ARG A 251 31.51 -18.74 -4.79
N ASP A 252 32.48 -19.04 -3.96
CA ASP A 252 32.96 -20.40 -3.82
C ASP A 252 31.85 -21.26 -3.21
N ALA A 253 31.42 -22.26 -3.95
CA ALA A 253 30.40 -23.23 -3.56
C ALA A 253 30.95 -24.66 -3.62
N THR A 254 32.28 -24.83 -3.62
CA THR A 254 32.92 -26.13 -3.79
C THR A 254 32.54 -27.14 -2.68
N ASP A 255 32.21 -26.63 -1.49
CA ASP A 255 31.81 -27.41 -0.30
C ASP A 255 30.28 -27.53 -0.12
N ASP A 256 29.46 -27.09 -1.09
CA ASP A 256 28.00 -27.22 -1.02
C ASP A 256 27.56 -28.68 -1.19
N ALA A 257 26.80 -29.20 -0.22
CA ALA A 257 26.28 -30.56 -0.24
C ALA A 257 25.46 -30.87 -1.51
N HIS A 258 24.68 -29.89 -2.01
CA HIS A 258 23.92 -30.05 -3.24
C HIS A 258 24.83 -30.25 -4.47
N LEU A 259 25.97 -29.54 -4.52
CA LEU A 259 26.92 -29.65 -5.61
C LEU A 259 27.78 -30.92 -5.51
N ALA A 260 28.01 -31.43 -4.30
CA ALA A 260 28.62 -32.73 -4.09
C ALA A 260 27.74 -33.88 -4.63
N ASP A 261 26.44 -33.84 -4.34
CA ASP A 261 25.47 -34.80 -4.88
C ASP A 261 25.39 -34.71 -6.42
N LEU A 262 25.28 -33.48 -6.95
CA LEU A 262 25.26 -33.25 -8.40
C LEU A 262 26.54 -33.75 -9.07
N ARG A 263 27.72 -33.56 -8.45
CA ARG A 263 28.99 -34.10 -8.98
C ARG A 263 28.93 -35.62 -9.10
N GLY A 264 28.44 -36.32 -8.07
CA GLY A 264 28.27 -37.77 -8.12
C GLY A 264 27.31 -38.24 -9.21
N GLU A 265 26.21 -37.51 -9.43
CA GLU A 265 25.27 -37.80 -10.52
C GLU A 265 25.89 -37.59 -11.91
N ILE A 266 26.62 -36.50 -12.11
CA ILE A 266 27.25 -36.15 -13.39
C ILE A 266 28.40 -37.12 -13.71
N ASP A 267 29.20 -37.51 -12.70
CA ASP A 267 30.24 -38.52 -12.84
C ASP A 267 29.63 -39.89 -13.23
N ALA A 268 28.49 -40.26 -12.65
CA ALA A 268 27.76 -41.49 -13.02
C ALA A 268 27.21 -41.48 -14.45
N LEU A 269 26.96 -40.29 -15.01
CA LEU A 269 26.57 -40.08 -16.42
C LEU A 269 27.78 -40.07 -17.37
N GLY A 270 29.00 -40.15 -16.86
CA GLY A 270 30.24 -40.22 -17.65
C GLY A 270 30.84 -38.87 -18.03
N ALA A 271 30.42 -37.78 -17.38
CA ALA A 271 30.95 -36.44 -17.59
C ALA A 271 31.65 -35.92 -16.33
N ARG A 272 32.61 -35.00 -16.47
CA ARG A 272 33.27 -34.35 -15.32
C ARG A 272 32.55 -33.06 -14.91
N LEU A 273 32.30 -32.85 -13.62
CA LEU A 273 31.76 -31.58 -13.09
C LEU A 273 32.83 -30.71 -12.43
N THR A 274 33.16 -29.58 -13.06
CA THR A 274 34.06 -28.54 -12.52
C THR A 274 33.22 -27.37 -12.02
N VAL A 275 33.52 -26.84 -10.83
CA VAL A 275 32.91 -25.61 -10.31
C VAL A 275 33.98 -24.52 -10.32
N ALA A 276 33.69 -23.37 -10.90
CA ALA A 276 34.62 -22.24 -11.02
C ALA A 276 34.00 -20.96 -10.46
N VAL A 277 34.82 -20.17 -9.77
CA VAL A 277 34.44 -18.84 -9.28
C VAL A 277 34.82 -17.81 -10.32
N CYS A 278 33.84 -17.17 -10.93
CA CYS A 278 34.04 -16.08 -11.89
C CYS A 278 32.78 -15.22 -11.96
N ASP A 279 32.97 -13.91 -11.86
CA ASP A 279 31.91 -12.96 -12.19
C ASP A 279 31.90 -12.74 -13.71
N VAL A 280 30.83 -13.17 -14.36
CA VAL A 280 30.67 -13.06 -15.82
C VAL A 280 30.47 -11.61 -16.28
N ALA A 281 30.10 -10.70 -15.37
CA ALA A 281 30.07 -9.27 -15.64
C ALA A 281 31.48 -8.65 -15.65
N ASP A 282 32.51 -9.32 -15.16
CA ASP A 282 33.91 -8.91 -15.32
C ASP A 282 34.52 -9.58 -16.57
N ARG A 283 34.70 -8.77 -17.62
CA ARG A 283 35.26 -9.22 -18.89
C ARG A 283 36.64 -9.86 -18.75
N ALA A 284 37.49 -9.32 -17.90
CA ALA A 284 38.86 -9.78 -17.74
C ALA A 284 38.89 -11.11 -16.96
N ALA A 285 38.06 -11.23 -15.92
CA ALA A 285 37.91 -12.48 -15.18
C ALA A 285 37.36 -13.61 -16.08
N LEU A 286 36.33 -13.31 -16.88
CA LEU A 286 35.75 -14.29 -17.81
C LEU A 286 36.75 -14.70 -18.91
N ALA A 287 37.49 -13.76 -19.49
CA ALA A 287 38.54 -14.07 -20.45
C ALA A 287 39.63 -14.97 -19.82
N GLY A 288 40.06 -14.65 -18.59
CA GLY A 288 41.04 -15.46 -17.86
C GLY A 288 40.57 -16.89 -17.58
N LEU A 289 39.27 -17.08 -17.27
CA LEU A 289 38.68 -18.41 -17.10
C LEU A 289 38.71 -19.19 -18.42
N LEU A 290 38.27 -18.58 -19.52
CA LEU A 290 38.26 -19.22 -20.84
C LEU A 290 39.68 -19.59 -21.30
N ASP A 291 40.66 -18.70 -21.11
CA ASP A 291 42.07 -18.94 -21.45
C ASP A 291 42.68 -20.05 -20.59
N SER A 292 42.36 -20.09 -19.29
CA SER A 292 42.81 -21.16 -18.39
C SER A 292 42.27 -22.53 -18.82
N LEU A 293 40.98 -22.61 -19.14
CA LEU A 293 40.39 -23.85 -19.63
C LEU A 293 41.04 -24.28 -20.95
N ARG A 294 41.25 -23.34 -21.88
CA ARG A 294 41.91 -23.59 -23.15
C ARG A 294 43.35 -24.08 -22.98
N ALA A 295 44.12 -23.51 -22.05
CA ALA A 295 45.49 -23.92 -21.75
C ALA A 295 45.57 -25.38 -21.22
N ASP A 296 44.54 -25.82 -20.50
CA ASP A 296 44.40 -27.21 -20.02
C ASP A 296 43.87 -28.17 -21.11
N GLY A 297 43.74 -27.72 -22.36
CA GLY A 297 43.18 -28.49 -23.47
C GLY A 297 41.65 -28.60 -23.44
N ARG A 298 40.96 -27.82 -22.60
CA ARG A 298 39.51 -27.81 -22.41
C ARG A 298 38.89 -26.63 -23.14
N THR A 299 38.63 -26.79 -24.44
CA THR A 299 37.99 -25.71 -25.23
C THR A 299 36.49 -25.70 -24.97
N VAL A 300 35.95 -24.58 -24.48
CA VAL A 300 34.51 -24.39 -24.28
C VAL A 300 33.82 -24.32 -25.63
N ARG A 301 32.95 -25.30 -25.93
CA ARG A 301 32.22 -25.38 -27.20
C ARG A 301 30.76 -24.99 -27.06
N THR A 302 30.18 -25.14 -25.87
CA THR A 302 28.80 -24.73 -25.59
C THR A 302 28.79 -23.86 -24.35
N VAL A 303 27.98 -22.80 -24.38
CA VAL A 303 27.72 -21.97 -23.21
C VAL A 303 26.22 -21.90 -22.97
N VAL A 304 25.80 -22.13 -21.73
CA VAL A 304 24.43 -21.86 -21.27
C VAL A 304 24.47 -20.73 -20.26
N HIS A 305 24.00 -19.56 -20.68
CA HIS A 305 23.94 -18.36 -19.87
C HIS A 305 22.60 -18.28 -19.11
N ALA A 306 22.58 -18.88 -17.91
CA ALA A 306 21.44 -18.87 -16.99
C ALA A 306 21.64 -17.93 -15.78
N ALA A 307 22.61 -17.01 -15.86
CA ALA A 307 22.88 -16.06 -14.79
C ALA A 307 21.83 -14.93 -14.76
N GLY A 308 21.27 -14.67 -13.58
CA GLY A 308 20.38 -13.54 -13.34
C GLY A 308 19.64 -13.67 -12.00
N VAL A 309 19.30 -12.54 -11.42
CA VAL A 309 18.36 -12.40 -10.30
C VAL A 309 17.22 -11.49 -10.76
N GLY A 310 15.98 -11.85 -10.42
CA GLY A 310 14.82 -11.02 -10.69
C GLY A 310 14.38 -10.32 -9.41
N THR A 311 14.70 -9.04 -9.26
CA THR A 311 14.07 -8.20 -8.24
C THR A 311 12.71 -7.78 -8.78
N LEU A 312 11.64 -8.11 -8.05
CA LEU A 312 10.29 -7.67 -8.36
C LEU A 312 10.08 -6.27 -7.80
N GLY A 313 9.48 -5.38 -8.59
CA GLY A 313 9.17 -4.02 -8.18
C GLY A 313 8.43 -3.26 -9.27
N ALA A 314 7.45 -2.46 -8.85
CA ALA A 314 6.70 -1.59 -9.73
C ALA A 314 7.64 -0.59 -10.42
N LEU A 315 7.34 -0.23 -11.68
CA LEU A 315 8.11 0.77 -12.43
C LEU A 315 8.10 2.13 -11.74
N ALA A 316 7.06 2.43 -10.96
CA ALA A 316 6.95 3.65 -10.15
C ALA A 316 8.05 3.76 -9.08
N ASP A 317 8.51 2.62 -8.54
CA ASP A 317 9.47 2.56 -7.43
C ASP A 317 10.87 2.09 -7.90
N LEU A 318 11.05 1.83 -9.19
CA LEU A 318 12.30 1.31 -9.73
C LEU A 318 13.37 2.40 -9.71
N ASP A 319 14.37 2.22 -8.85
CA ASP A 319 15.58 3.04 -8.86
C ASP A 319 16.64 2.53 -9.86
N THR A 320 17.60 3.40 -10.17
CA THR A 320 18.68 3.12 -11.12
C THR A 320 19.61 1.99 -10.66
N ALA A 321 19.84 1.85 -9.36
CA ALA A 321 20.77 0.87 -8.80
C ALA A 321 20.20 -0.56 -8.90
N ALA A 322 18.92 -0.73 -8.56
CA ALA A 322 18.17 -1.96 -8.72
C ALA A 322 18.07 -2.38 -10.19
N PHE A 323 17.86 -1.41 -11.10
CA PHE A 323 17.89 -1.71 -12.53
C PHE A 323 19.28 -2.18 -13.00
N ALA A 324 20.34 -1.52 -12.54
CA ALA A 324 21.71 -1.89 -12.88
C ALA A 324 22.10 -3.28 -12.34
N GLU A 325 21.64 -3.63 -11.14
CA GLU A 325 21.88 -4.94 -10.54
C GLU A 325 21.29 -6.07 -11.39
N VAL A 326 20.04 -5.92 -11.83
CA VAL A 326 19.36 -6.91 -12.70
C VAL A 326 20.06 -7.02 -14.06
N ALA A 327 20.51 -5.91 -14.63
CA ALA A 327 21.20 -5.88 -15.92
C ALA A 327 22.62 -6.50 -15.85
N SER A 328 23.34 -6.31 -14.75
CA SER A 328 24.75 -6.72 -14.58
C SER A 328 25.01 -8.19 -14.88
N GLY A 329 24.42 -9.11 -14.12
CA GLY A 329 24.69 -10.54 -14.32
C GLY A 329 24.15 -11.09 -15.64
N LYS A 330 23.04 -10.50 -16.13
CA LYS A 330 22.27 -11.06 -17.24
C LYS A 330 22.70 -10.50 -18.60
N VAL A 331 22.69 -9.18 -18.77
CA VAL A 331 22.99 -8.51 -20.04
C VAL A 331 24.49 -8.47 -20.29
N GLU A 332 25.26 -8.01 -19.30
CA GLU A 332 26.69 -7.80 -19.48
C GLU A 332 27.46 -9.12 -19.63
N GLY A 333 27.06 -10.14 -18.86
CA GLY A 333 27.58 -11.51 -19.02
C GLY A 333 27.33 -12.07 -20.42
N ALA A 334 26.11 -11.91 -20.96
CA ALA A 334 25.79 -12.35 -22.32
C ALA A 334 26.59 -11.59 -23.38
N ARG A 335 26.78 -10.27 -23.21
CA ARG A 335 27.60 -9.44 -24.09
C ARG A 335 29.04 -9.93 -24.11
N HIS A 336 29.67 -10.11 -22.94
CA HIS A 336 31.04 -10.60 -22.84
C HIS A 336 31.22 -11.99 -23.47
N LEU A 337 30.29 -12.92 -23.21
CA LEU A 337 30.31 -14.24 -23.83
C LEU A 337 30.25 -14.15 -25.36
N SER A 338 29.37 -13.32 -25.91
CA SER A 338 29.26 -13.14 -27.36
C SER A 338 30.49 -12.50 -28.01
N GLU A 339 31.30 -11.76 -27.24
CA GLU A 339 32.52 -11.11 -27.73
C GLU A 339 33.78 -11.97 -27.58
N LEU A 340 33.84 -12.81 -26.55
CA LEU A 340 35.01 -13.62 -26.20
C LEU A 340 35.01 -15.00 -26.85
N LEU A 341 33.84 -15.52 -27.23
CA LEU A 341 33.72 -16.82 -27.89
C LEU A 341 34.14 -16.75 -29.36
N ASP A 342 34.93 -17.72 -29.81
CA ASP A 342 35.28 -17.89 -31.21
C ASP A 342 34.13 -18.60 -31.97
N PRO A 343 33.53 -17.97 -32.99
CA PRO A 343 32.48 -18.59 -33.80
C PRO A 343 32.89 -19.88 -34.50
N ALA A 344 34.18 -20.07 -34.80
CA ALA A 344 34.69 -21.28 -35.44
C ALA A 344 34.77 -22.49 -34.49
N GLU A 345 34.88 -22.23 -33.18
CA GLU A 345 35.04 -23.27 -32.15
C GLU A 345 33.74 -23.52 -31.37
N THR A 346 32.85 -22.53 -31.34
CA THR A 346 31.60 -22.56 -30.56
C THR A 346 30.47 -23.26 -31.33
N ASP A 347 29.95 -24.34 -30.73
CA ASP A 347 28.82 -25.10 -31.25
C ASP A 347 27.46 -24.44 -30.94
N ALA A 348 27.31 -23.84 -29.74
CA ALA A 348 26.11 -23.09 -29.34
C ALA A 348 26.35 -22.14 -28.15
N LEU A 349 25.73 -20.97 -28.18
CA LEU A 349 25.53 -20.07 -27.05
C LEU A 349 24.03 -19.99 -26.76
N VAL A 350 23.60 -20.47 -25.60
CA VAL A 350 22.19 -20.48 -25.18
C VAL A 350 21.99 -19.39 -24.14
N LEU A 351 21.04 -18.49 -24.39
CA LEU A 351 20.68 -17.41 -23.46
C LEU A 351 19.31 -17.72 -22.83
N PHE A 352 19.24 -17.72 -21.50
CA PHE A 352 17.98 -17.92 -20.79
C PHE A 352 17.28 -16.57 -20.57
N SER A 353 16.40 -16.23 -21.51
CA SER A 353 15.53 -15.06 -21.49
C SER A 353 14.20 -15.39 -20.78
N SER A 354 13.21 -14.49 -20.85
CA SER A 354 11.91 -14.62 -20.21
C SER A 354 10.78 -14.01 -21.04
N ILE A 355 9.59 -14.61 -20.95
CA ILE A 355 8.34 -14.05 -21.53
C ILE A 355 8.04 -12.62 -21.07
N SER A 356 8.56 -12.19 -19.91
CA SER A 356 8.47 -10.80 -19.45
C SER A 356 9.10 -9.81 -20.43
N GLY A 357 10.18 -10.21 -21.11
CA GLY A 357 10.78 -9.44 -22.20
C GLY A 357 9.96 -9.45 -23.49
N VAL A 358 8.99 -10.37 -23.66
CA VAL A 358 8.24 -10.57 -24.91
C VAL A 358 6.91 -9.84 -24.92
N TRP A 359 6.10 -10.02 -23.89
CA TRP A 359 4.78 -9.38 -23.77
C TRP A 359 4.61 -8.51 -22.52
N GLY A 360 5.59 -8.48 -21.60
CA GLY A 360 5.53 -7.68 -20.38
C GLY A 360 4.85 -8.41 -19.23
N VAL A 361 5.33 -8.18 -18.01
CA VAL A 361 4.68 -8.60 -16.76
C VAL A 361 4.79 -7.42 -15.80
N ALA A 362 3.70 -7.04 -15.15
CA ALA A 362 3.71 -5.99 -14.13
C ALA A 362 4.73 -6.34 -13.03
N ASP A 363 5.33 -5.32 -12.43
CA ASP A 363 6.37 -5.42 -11.40
C ASP A 363 7.69 -6.06 -11.88
N HIS A 364 7.90 -6.20 -13.20
CA HIS A 364 9.11 -6.80 -13.79
C HIS A 364 9.85 -5.83 -14.73
N ALA A 365 9.74 -4.51 -14.56
CA ALA A 365 10.28 -3.52 -15.50
C ALA A 365 11.78 -3.74 -15.84
N ALA A 366 12.65 -3.77 -14.83
CA ALA A 366 14.08 -4.00 -15.00
C ALA A 366 14.40 -5.39 -15.60
N TYR A 367 13.65 -6.41 -15.17
CA TYR A 367 13.83 -7.78 -15.65
C TYR A 367 13.39 -7.92 -17.12
N ALA A 368 12.25 -7.34 -17.51
CA ALA A 368 11.77 -7.31 -18.88
C ALA A 368 12.74 -6.57 -19.80
N ALA A 369 13.29 -5.44 -19.34
CA ALA A 369 14.31 -4.67 -20.07
C ALA A 369 15.58 -5.49 -20.32
N ALA A 370 16.08 -6.18 -19.29
CA ALA A 370 17.23 -7.06 -19.42
C ALA A 370 16.97 -8.20 -20.43
N ASN A 371 15.84 -8.90 -20.31
CA ASN A 371 15.51 -10.03 -21.19
C ASN A 371 15.27 -9.61 -22.65
N ALA A 372 14.62 -8.46 -22.89
CA ALA A 372 14.47 -7.91 -24.23
C ALA A 372 15.84 -7.57 -24.86
N THR A 373 16.79 -7.11 -24.06
CA THR A 373 18.17 -6.86 -24.50
C THR A 373 18.90 -8.17 -24.82
N LEU A 374 18.69 -9.24 -24.05
CA LEU A 374 19.25 -10.57 -24.34
C LEU A 374 18.78 -11.12 -25.69
N ASP A 375 17.48 -11.02 -25.95
CA ASP A 375 16.90 -11.50 -27.21
C ASP A 375 17.50 -10.73 -28.40
N ALA A 376 17.60 -9.41 -28.28
CA ALA A 376 18.23 -8.55 -29.28
C ALA A 376 19.73 -8.83 -29.45
N LEU A 377 20.46 -9.14 -28.37
CA LEU A 377 21.86 -9.54 -28.42
C LEU A 377 22.06 -10.87 -29.16
N ALA A 378 21.14 -11.83 -29.02
CA ALA A 378 21.20 -13.09 -29.76
C ALA A 378 21.07 -12.87 -31.26
N GLU A 379 20.09 -12.08 -31.70
CA GLU A 379 19.90 -11.71 -33.11
C GLU A 379 21.10 -10.95 -33.66
N HIS A 380 21.61 -9.99 -32.87
CA HIS A 380 22.79 -9.21 -33.22
C HIS A 380 24.03 -10.09 -33.40
N ALA A 381 24.37 -10.90 -32.40
CA ALA A 381 25.58 -11.73 -32.41
C ALA A 381 25.55 -12.78 -33.53
N ARG A 382 24.39 -13.38 -33.81
CA ARG A 382 24.26 -14.32 -34.93
C ARG A 382 24.53 -13.65 -36.27
N ARG A 383 24.06 -12.42 -36.46
CA ARG A 383 24.20 -11.68 -37.71
C ARG A 383 25.57 -11.04 -37.89
N THR A 384 26.15 -10.45 -36.85
CA THR A 384 27.39 -9.66 -36.94
C THR A 384 28.65 -10.45 -36.62
N ARG A 385 28.54 -11.51 -35.81
CA ARG A 385 29.67 -12.37 -35.40
C ARG A 385 29.61 -13.77 -36.00
N GLY A 386 28.46 -14.19 -36.54
CA GLY A 386 28.29 -15.55 -37.05
C GLY A 386 28.23 -16.62 -35.96
N LEU A 387 28.01 -16.23 -34.70
CA LEU A 387 27.81 -17.16 -33.60
C LEU A 387 26.46 -17.88 -33.74
N ARG A 388 26.42 -19.16 -33.35
CA ARG A 388 25.15 -19.88 -33.15
C ARG A 388 24.60 -19.53 -31.79
N VAL A 389 23.64 -18.61 -31.76
CA VAL A 389 23.03 -18.13 -30.52
C VAL A 389 21.54 -18.46 -30.52
N THR A 390 21.06 -19.05 -29.43
CA THR A 390 19.65 -19.35 -29.18
C THR A 390 19.24 -18.69 -27.87
N SER A 391 18.40 -17.67 -27.95
CA SER A 391 17.72 -17.09 -26.78
C SER A 391 16.35 -17.73 -26.62
N VAL A 392 16.06 -18.26 -25.44
CA VAL A 392 14.75 -18.82 -25.12
C VAL A 392 14.06 -17.95 -24.09
N ALA A 393 12.96 -17.32 -24.49
CA ALA A 393 12.09 -16.57 -23.59
C ALA A 393 11.18 -17.53 -22.83
N TRP A 394 11.64 -17.95 -21.65
CA TRP A 394 10.95 -18.95 -20.83
C TRP A 394 9.73 -18.39 -20.09
N GLY A 395 8.65 -19.19 -20.07
CA GLY A 395 7.61 -19.11 -19.06
C GLY A 395 8.12 -19.57 -17.67
N PRO A 396 7.29 -19.52 -16.62
CA PRO A 396 7.70 -19.92 -15.28
C PRO A 396 7.99 -21.42 -15.17
N TRP A 397 9.01 -21.83 -14.40
CA TRP A 397 9.37 -23.25 -14.22
C TRP A 397 8.97 -23.79 -12.85
N ASP A 398 8.73 -25.10 -12.82
CA ASP A 398 8.69 -25.93 -11.63
C ASP A 398 10.13 -26.37 -11.23
N GLY A 399 10.34 -26.92 -10.03
CA GLY A 399 11.59 -27.53 -9.58
C GLY A 399 12.52 -26.64 -8.75
N GLY A 400 12.09 -25.41 -8.42
CA GLY A 400 12.76 -24.50 -7.48
C GLY A 400 13.65 -23.43 -8.13
N GLY A 401 13.82 -22.31 -7.41
CA GLY A 401 14.78 -21.24 -7.73
C GLY A 401 14.27 -20.06 -8.58
N MET A 402 13.23 -20.25 -9.41
CA MET A 402 12.70 -19.16 -10.26
C MET A 402 11.33 -18.60 -9.83
N ILE A 403 10.45 -19.44 -9.27
CA ILE A 403 9.11 -19.05 -8.84
C ILE A 403 8.83 -19.71 -7.48
N ALA A 404 8.31 -18.92 -6.53
CA ALA A 404 7.87 -19.40 -5.22
C ALA A 404 6.68 -20.38 -5.37
N GLU A 405 6.61 -21.40 -4.52
CA GLU A 405 5.63 -22.49 -4.66
C GLU A 405 4.17 -21.98 -4.54
N GLU A 406 3.98 -20.94 -3.74
CA GLU A 406 2.72 -20.26 -3.49
C GLU A 406 2.18 -19.53 -4.74
N LEU A 407 3.04 -19.20 -5.72
CA LEU A 407 2.66 -18.48 -6.94
C LEU A 407 2.19 -19.39 -8.08
N ARG A 408 2.36 -20.71 -7.95
CA ARG A 408 2.03 -21.68 -9.01
C ARG A 408 0.54 -21.72 -9.34
N ASP A 409 -0.29 -21.85 -8.32
CA ASP A 409 -1.74 -21.89 -8.49
C ASP A 409 -2.30 -20.54 -9.00
N PRO A 410 -1.88 -19.37 -8.48
CA PRO A 410 -2.22 -18.07 -9.04
C PRO A 410 -1.86 -17.93 -10.53
N LEU A 411 -0.64 -18.29 -10.93
CA LEU A 411 -0.18 -18.21 -12.33
C LEU A 411 -1.00 -19.13 -13.25
N ARG A 412 -1.26 -20.37 -12.81
CA ARG A 412 -2.12 -21.31 -13.54
C ARG A 412 -3.55 -20.78 -13.73
N ARG A 413 -4.14 -20.13 -12.71
CA ARG A 413 -5.48 -19.53 -12.80
C ARG A 413 -5.54 -18.36 -13.80
N ARG A 414 -4.44 -17.62 -13.96
CA ARG A 414 -4.28 -16.55 -14.97
C ARG A 414 -3.92 -17.08 -16.36
N GLY A 415 -3.88 -18.40 -16.55
CA GLY A 415 -3.58 -19.04 -17.83
C GLY A 415 -2.09 -19.19 -18.15
N ILE A 416 -1.19 -19.02 -17.16
CA ILE A 416 0.27 -19.23 -17.30
C ILE A 416 0.73 -20.32 -16.32
N PRO A 417 0.42 -21.60 -16.55
CA PRO A 417 0.97 -22.70 -15.73
C PRO A 417 2.51 -22.73 -15.70
N VAL A 418 3.06 -23.33 -14.65
CA VAL A 418 4.50 -23.60 -14.54
C VAL A 418 4.91 -24.81 -15.39
N ILE A 419 6.06 -24.72 -16.04
CA ILE A 419 6.60 -25.77 -16.90
C ILE A 419 7.47 -26.71 -16.07
N ALA A 420 7.24 -28.02 -16.16
CA ALA A 420 8.15 -29.00 -15.56
C ALA A 420 9.52 -28.98 -16.27
N PRO A 421 10.64 -29.21 -15.55
CA PRO A 421 11.99 -29.14 -16.13
C PRO A 421 12.21 -30.08 -17.33
N GLU A 422 11.64 -31.29 -17.30
CA GLU A 422 11.82 -32.26 -18.37
C GLU A 422 11.22 -31.80 -19.72
N PRO A 423 9.94 -31.40 -19.81
CA PRO A 423 9.39 -30.75 -21.01
C PRO A 423 10.19 -29.53 -21.47
N ALA A 424 10.69 -28.71 -20.54
CA ALA A 424 11.47 -27.53 -20.90
C ALA A 424 12.82 -27.90 -21.56
N MET A 425 13.49 -28.95 -21.07
CA MET A 425 14.71 -29.48 -21.72
C MET A 425 14.43 -30.06 -23.12
N VAL A 426 13.26 -30.68 -23.33
CA VAL A 426 12.85 -31.15 -24.66
C VAL A 426 12.67 -29.97 -25.61
N ALA A 427 11.95 -28.93 -25.19
CA ALA A 427 11.76 -27.73 -26.00
C ALA A 427 13.07 -27.00 -26.31
N LEU A 428 14.02 -26.98 -25.36
CA LEU A 428 15.37 -26.44 -25.61
C LEU A 428 16.13 -27.27 -26.66
N GLN A 429 16.06 -28.61 -26.59
CA GLN A 429 16.66 -29.48 -27.59
C GLN A 429 16.03 -29.23 -28.97
N ASP A 430 14.71 -29.10 -29.05
CA ASP A 430 14.02 -28.83 -30.32
C ASP A 430 14.47 -27.49 -30.91
N ALA A 431 14.58 -26.43 -30.10
CA ALA A 431 15.06 -25.12 -30.55
C ALA A 431 16.50 -25.18 -31.10
N LEU A 432 17.37 -25.99 -30.49
CA LEU A 432 18.75 -26.20 -30.95
C LEU A 432 18.82 -27.06 -32.22
N ASP A 433 17.98 -28.08 -32.35
CA ASP A 433 17.88 -28.93 -33.54
C ASP A 433 17.36 -28.16 -34.77
N HIS A 434 16.50 -27.17 -34.55
CA HIS A 434 15.96 -26.27 -35.58
C HIS A 434 16.82 -25.03 -35.84
N ASP A 435 17.89 -24.82 -35.07
CA ASP A 435 18.78 -23.65 -35.16
C ASP A 435 18.00 -22.33 -35.00
N ASP A 436 17.05 -22.29 -34.05
CA ASP A 436 16.25 -21.10 -33.72
C ASP A 436 17.12 -20.01 -33.06
N THR A 437 16.89 -18.74 -33.43
CA THR A 437 17.61 -17.61 -32.79
C THR A 437 16.92 -17.12 -31.53
N VAL A 438 15.63 -16.82 -31.61
CA VAL A 438 14.82 -16.31 -30.49
C VAL A 438 13.47 -16.99 -30.54
N ILE A 439 13.12 -17.72 -29.48
CA ILE A 439 11.84 -18.42 -29.37
C ILE A 439 11.26 -18.25 -27.97
N SER A 440 9.93 -18.15 -27.88
CA SER A 440 9.22 -18.15 -26.59
C SER A 440 8.72 -19.54 -26.29
N VAL A 441 9.04 -20.05 -25.10
CA VAL A 441 8.56 -21.35 -24.63
C VAL A 441 7.83 -21.15 -23.32
N ALA A 442 6.50 -21.21 -23.38
CA ALA A 442 5.62 -21.10 -22.24
C ALA A 442 4.44 -22.04 -22.41
N ASP A 443 3.99 -22.63 -21.30
CA ASP A 443 2.69 -23.28 -21.26
C ASP A 443 1.63 -22.20 -20.99
N VAL A 444 0.69 -22.03 -21.91
CA VAL A 444 -0.28 -20.92 -21.90
C VAL A 444 -1.66 -21.43 -22.27
N ASP A 445 -2.61 -21.22 -21.38
CA ASP A 445 -4.04 -21.34 -21.68
C ASP A 445 -4.51 -20.02 -22.30
N TRP A 446 -4.39 -19.89 -23.62
CA TRP A 446 -4.72 -18.66 -24.35
C TRP A 446 -6.17 -18.20 -24.16
N ALA A 447 -7.10 -19.13 -23.93
CA ALA A 447 -8.50 -18.80 -23.68
C ALA A 447 -8.70 -18.10 -22.32
N ARG A 448 -7.82 -18.37 -21.34
CA ARG A 448 -7.82 -17.71 -20.04
C ARG A 448 -6.90 -16.49 -20.01
N PHE A 449 -5.74 -16.59 -20.65
CA PHE A 449 -4.71 -15.55 -20.61
C PHE A 449 -5.12 -14.29 -21.35
N VAL A 450 -5.62 -14.40 -22.60
CA VAL A 450 -5.90 -13.22 -23.44
C VAL A 450 -6.93 -12.27 -22.80
N PRO A 451 -8.09 -12.74 -22.29
CA PRO A 451 -9.07 -11.84 -21.65
C PRO A 451 -8.53 -11.11 -20.43
N VAL A 452 -7.69 -11.76 -19.62
CA VAL A 452 -7.06 -11.16 -18.43
C VAL A 452 -6.02 -10.12 -18.86
N PHE A 453 -5.17 -10.49 -19.82
CA PHE A 453 -4.08 -9.65 -20.30
C PHE A 453 -4.57 -8.40 -21.04
N SER A 454 -5.72 -8.47 -21.73
CA SER A 454 -6.31 -7.34 -22.45
C SER A 454 -7.41 -6.60 -21.69
N ALA A 455 -7.57 -6.83 -20.39
CA ALA A 455 -8.71 -6.33 -19.61
C ALA A 455 -8.71 -4.79 -19.46
N VAL A 456 -7.54 -4.18 -19.32
CA VAL A 456 -7.39 -2.73 -19.07
C VAL A 456 -7.07 -1.95 -20.34
N ARG A 457 -6.47 -2.60 -21.34
CA ARG A 457 -6.07 -2.01 -22.62
C ARG A 457 -6.10 -3.08 -23.72
N PRO A 458 -6.45 -2.73 -24.97
CA PRO A 458 -6.29 -3.65 -26.09
C PRO A 458 -4.84 -4.19 -26.16
N ALA A 459 -4.71 -5.49 -26.41
CA ALA A 459 -3.41 -6.14 -26.56
C ALA A 459 -3.23 -6.73 -27.97
N PRO A 460 -3.01 -5.88 -29.01
CA PRO A 460 -2.86 -6.35 -30.40
C PRO A 460 -1.77 -7.40 -30.58
N LEU A 461 -0.73 -7.38 -29.74
CA LEU A 461 0.37 -8.34 -29.77
C LEU A 461 -0.13 -9.80 -29.74
N VAL A 462 -1.12 -10.10 -28.89
CA VAL A 462 -1.66 -11.47 -28.70
C VAL A 462 -2.98 -11.70 -29.43
N ALA A 463 -3.43 -10.70 -30.21
CA ALA A 463 -4.67 -10.79 -30.97
C ALA A 463 -4.58 -11.92 -32.01
N GLY A 464 -5.49 -12.90 -31.91
CA GLY A 464 -5.56 -14.07 -32.79
C GLY A 464 -4.98 -15.37 -32.21
N LEU A 465 -4.49 -15.37 -30.97
CA LEU A 465 -4.09 -16.58 -30.23
C LEU A 465 -5.26 -17.27 -29.50
N GLU A 466 -6.41 -16.61 -29.42
CA GLU A 466 -7.65 -17.21 -28.89
C GLU A 466 -8.11 -18.40 -29.74
N PRO A 467 -8.64 -19.48 -29.14
CA PRO A 467 -9.19 -20.60 -29.89
C PRO A 467 -10.33 -20.13 -30.81
N LYS A 468 -10.23 -20.40 -32.11
CA LYS A 468 -11.34 -20.18 -33.04
C LYS A 468 -12.52 -21.06 -32.64
N ALA A 469 -13.60 -20.47 -32.15
CA ALA A 469 -14.88 -21.17 -32.01
C ALA A 469 -15.32 -21.72 -33.39
N PRO A 470 -15.96 -22.91 -33.44
CA PRO A 470 -16.38 -23.50 -34.71
C PRO A 470 -17.36 -22.57 -35.44
N GLU A 471 -17.04 -22.27 -36.69
CA GLU A 471 -17.80 -21.40 -37.60
C GLU A 471 -19.25 -21.89 -37.74
N SER A 472 -20.17 -21.22 -37.06
CA SER A 472 -21.59 -21.20 -37.42
C SER A 472 -21.85 -19.89 -38.14
N GLY A 473 -22.08 -20.00 -39.46
CA GLY A 473 -22.15 -18.88 -40.37
C GLY A 473 -23.22 -17.84 -40.03
N GLY A 474 -22.92 -16.58 -40.33
CA GLY A 474 -23.92 -15.52 -40.28
C GLY A 474 -23.33 -14.11 -40.29
N THR A 475 -23.19 -13.54 -41.49
CA THR A 475 -23.22 -12.09 -41.78
C THR A 475 -22.31 -11.16 -40.97
N ARG A 476 -21.20 -10.82 -41.62
CA ARG A 476 -20.41 -9.58 -41.47
C ARG A 476 -21.34 -8.36 -41.25
N ARG A 477 -21.28 -7.75 -40.07
CA ARG A 477 -21.83 -6.40 -39.81
C ARG A 477 -20.68 -5.49 -39.36
N THR A 478 -20.41 -4.50 -40.20
CA THR A 478 -19.72 -3.25 -39.90
C THR A 478 -20.62 -2.34 -39.03
N ALA A 479 -20.00 -1.32 -38.41
CA ALA A 479 -20.56 -0.20 -37.63
C ALA A 479 -20.67 -0.48 -36.10
N ASP A 480 -20.47 0.46 -35.18
CA ASP A 480 -20.08 1.87 -35.24
C ASP A 480 -19.66 2.28 -33.80
N GLN A 481 -18.79 3.27 -33.66
CA GLN A 481 -18.51 3.95 -32.40
C GLN A 481 -19.70 4.85 -32.03
N ALA A 482 -20.66 4.33 -31.27
CA ALA A 482 -21.73 5.12 -30.65
C ALA A 482 -22.24 4.59 -29.29
N ASP A 483 -21.84 3.40 -28.84
CA ASP A 483 -22.56 2.69 -27.76
C ASP A 483 -22.01 2.82 -26.34
N THR A 484 -20.90 3.52 -26.10
CA THR A 484 -20.41 3.72 -24.71
C THR A 484 -21.34 4.60 -23.88
N ALA A 485 -22.18 5.40 -24.55
CA ALA A 485 -23.25 6.13 -23.89
C ALA A 485 -24.47 5.25 -23.60
N GLU A 486 -24.67 4.06 -24.20
CA GLU A 486 -25.87 3.21 -24.05
C GLU A 486 -25.82 2.24 -22.85
N THR A 487 -24.64 1.89 -22.33
CA THR A 487 -24.43 0.79 -21.36
C THR A 487 -24.20 1.19 -19.89
N SER A 488 -24.44 2.43 -19.47
CA SER A 488 -24.21 2.81 -18.07
C SER A 488 -25.14 2.08 -17.10
N LEU A 489 -24.60 1.67 -15.94
CA LEU A 489 -25.37 0.98 -14.88
C LEU A 489 -26.60 1.80 -14.46
N ALA A 490 -26.50 3.13 -14.49
CA ALA A 490 -27.59 4.05 -14.20
C ALA A 490 -28.82 3.88 -15.13
N ARG A 491 -28.61 3.71 -16.44
CA ARG A 491 -29.71 3.52 -17.40
C ARG A 491 -30.30 2.12 -17.33
N GLN A 492 -29.47 1.10 -17.08
CA GLN A 492 -29.93 -0.28 -16.87
C GLN A 492 -30.80 -0.40 -15.61
N LEU A 493 -30.41 0.28 -14.53
CA LEU A 493 -31.22 0.35 -13.31
C LEU A 493 -32.51 1.14 -13.50
N ALA A 494 -32.48 2.22 -14.29
CA ALA A 494 -33.68 3.01 -14.60
C ALA A 494 -34.75 2.19 -15.36
N ALA A 495 -34.32 1.24 -16.21
CA ALA A 495 -35.21 0.36 -16.97
C ALA A 495 -35.78 -0.83 -16.17
N LEU A 496 -35.24 -1.10 -14.97
CA LEU A 496 -35.66 -2.21 -14.10
C LEU A 496 -36.64 -1.76 -13.00
N PRO A 497 -37.65 -2.59 -12.65
CA PRO A 497 -38.48 -2.39 -11.46
C PRO A 497 -37.62 -2.30 -10.19
N ALA A 498 -38.02 -1.47 -9.21
CA ALA A 498 -37.25 -1.25 -7.98
C ALA A 498 -36.87 -2.55 -7.24
N THR A 499 -37.76 -3.55 -7.26
CA THR A 499 -37.58 -4.86 -6.62
C THR A 499 -36.53 -5.76 -7.30
N ASP A 500 -36.16 -5.49 -8.55
CA ASP A 500 -35.23 -6.31 -9.33
C ASP A 500 -33.84 -5.68 -9.51
N ARG A 501 -33.69 -4.40 -9.15
CA ARG A 501 -32.42 -3.66 -9.22
C ARG A 501 -31.34 -4.30 -8.35
N ASP A 502 -31.68 -4.72 -7.14
CA ASP A 502 -30.71 -5.27 -6.18
C ASP A 502 -30.18 -6.62 -6.63
N ARG A 503 -31.08 -7.48 -7.11
CA ARG A 503 -30.72 -8.78 -7.68
C ARG A 503 -29.84 -8.62 -8.92
N PHE A 504 -30.10 -7.62 -9.74
CA PHE A 504 -29.31 -7.33 -10.94
C PHE A 504 -27.88 -6.89 -10.61
N VAL A 505 -27.70 -5.91 -9.71
CA VAL A 505 -26.35 -5.44 -9.34
C VAL A 505 -25.60 -6.51 -8.53
N GLN A 506 -26.30 -7.25 -7.66
CA GLN A 506 -25.68 -8.37 -6.96
C GLN A 506 -25.22 -9.45 -7.93
N GLY A 507 -26.06 -9.85 -8.89
CA GLY A 507 -25.69 -10.82 -9.92
C GLY A 507 -24.51 -10.35 -10.77
N LEU A 508 -24.44 -9.05 -11.06
CA LEU A 508 -23.29 -8.43 -11.74
C LEU A 508 -22.00 -8.58 -10.91
N VAL A 509 -22.02 -8.18 -9.64
CA VAL A 509 -20.83 -8.24 -8.78
C VAL A 509 -20.39 -9.68 -8.52
N VAL A 510 -21.33 -10.59 -8.27
CA VAL A 510 -21.02 -12.01 -8.05
C VAL A 510 -20.46 -12.65 -9.33
N ALA A 511 -20.98 -12.31 -10.51
CA ALA A 511 -20.44 -12.79 -11.77
C ALA A 511 -19.03 -12.27 -12.04
N GLU A 512 -18.76 -10.99 -11.75
CA GLU A 512 -17.41 -10.43 -11.86
C GLU A 512 -16.45 -11.04 -10.83
N ALA A 513 -16.90 -11.25 -9.60
CA ALA A 513 -16.12 -11.89 -8.56
C ALA A 513 -15.79 -13.35 -8.90
N ALA A 514 -16.78 -14.11 -9.39
CA ALA A 514 -16.59 -15.47 -9.90
C ALA A 514 -15.60 -15.50 -11.07
N GLY A 515 -15.69 -14.51 -11.98
CA GLY A 515 -14.76 -14.36 -13.08
C GLY A 515 -13.33 -14.01 -12.66
N VAL A 516 -13.12 -13.32 -11.54
CA VAL A 516 -11.78 -13.02 -10.99
C VAL A 516 -11.22 -14.23 -10.23
N LEU A 517 -12.07 -14.99 -9.53
CA LEU A 517 -11.67 -16.20 -8.79
C LEU A 517 -11.51 -17.45 -9.67
N GLY A 518 -12.00 -17.39 -10.92
CA GLY A 518 -11.94 -18.49 -11.87
C GLY A 518 -13.01 -19.56 -11.65
N HIS A 519 -14.18 -19.17 -11.15
CA HIS A 519 -15.34 -20.06 -11.02
C HIS A 519 -16.20 -20.03 -12.29
N ASP A 520 -16.58 -21.22 -12.78
CA ASP A 520 -17.41 -21.38 -13.99
C ASP A 520 -18.87 -20.93 -13.81
N SER A 521 -19.31 -20.73 -12.57
CA SER A 521 -20.65 -20.24 -12.22
C SER A 521 -20.60 -19.18 -11.13
N PRO A 522 -21.41 -18.10 -11.22
CA PRO A 522 -21.66 -17.17 -10.12
C PRO A 522 -22.15 -17.86 -8.84
N ASP A 523 -22.80 -19.03 -8.94
CA ASP A 523 -23.31 -19.78 -7.78
C ASP A 523 -22.21 -20.34 -6.86
N ALA A 524 -20.96 -20.39 -7.35
CA ALA A 524 -19.80 -20.81 -6.56
C ALA A 524 -19.25 -19.70 -5.66
N VAL A 525 -19.70 -18.45 -5.86
CA VAL A 525 -19.33 -17.31 -5.03
C VAL A 525 -20.49 -16.98 -4.13
N ASP A 526 -20.35 -17.31 -2.85
CA ASP A 526 -21.33 -16.90 -1.85
C ASP A 526 -21.18 -15.39 -1.60
N ALA A 527 -22.24 -14.65 -1.94
CA ALA A 527 -22.28 -13.20 -1.85
C ALA A 527 -22.16 -12.66 -0.42
N ALA A 528 -22.30 -13.52 0.61
CA ALA A 528 -22.19 -13.16 2.02
C ALA A 528 -20.77 -13.31 2.59
N TYR A 529 -19.89 -14.08 1.94
CA TYR A 529 -18.49 -14.26 2.39
C TYR A 529 -17.60 -13.10 1.97
N ALA A 530 -16.54 -12.84 2.74
CA ALA A 530 -15.57 -11.82 2.38
C ALA A 530 -14.74 -12.24 1.17
N PHE A 531 -14.38 -11.27 0.33
CA PHE A 531 -13.52 -11.45 -0.82
C PHE A 531 -12.23 -12.21 -0.44
N LYS A 532 -11.59 -11.87 0.67
CA LYS A 532 -10.40 -12.60 1.16
C LYS A 532 -10.65 -14.08 1.43
N GLU A 533 -11.78 -14.42 2.06
CA GLU A 533 -12.17 -15.80 2.34
C GLU A 533 -12.55 -16.56 1.06
N LEU A 534 -13.04 -15.82 0.06
CA LEU A 534 -13.28 -16.30 -1.30
C LEU A 534 -11.99 -16.42 -2.13
N GLY A 535 -10.84 -16.01 -1.60
CA GLY A 535 -9.52 -16.14 -2.24
C GLY A 535 -8.98 -14.87 -2.91
N PHE A 536 -9.54 -13.69 -2.59
CA PHE A 536 -9.01 -12.42 -3.05
C PHE A 536 -7.79 -11.95 -2.24
N ASP A 537 -6.81 -11.41 -2.96
CA ASP A 537 -5.63 -10.68 -2.51
C ASP A 537 -5.66 -9.23 -3.06
N SER A 538 -4.61 -8.44 -2.79
CA SER A 538 -4.54 -7.05 -3.24
C SER A 538 -4.59 -6.88 -4.77
N VAL A 539 -4.14 -7.88 -5.54
CA VAL A 539 -4.10 -7.82 -7.01
C VAL A 539 -5.47 -8.14 -7.61
N SER A 540 -6.11 -9.20 -7.12
CA SER A 540 -7.48 -9.58 -7.51
C SER A 540 -8.53 -8.57 -7.06
N ALA A 541 -8.30 -7.86 -5.94
CA ALA A 541 -9.13 -6.74 -5.51
C ALA A 541 -9.09 -5.56 -6.50
N VAL A 542 -7.91 -5.25 -7.03
CA VAL A 542 -7.74 -4.25 -8.08
C VAL A 542 -8.38 -4.73 -9.39
N GLU A 543 -8.23 -6.00 -9.74
CA GLU A 543 -8.83 -6.59 -10.93
C GLU A 543 -10.37 -6.53 -10.90
N LEU A 544 -11.00 -6.91 -9.79
CA LEU A 544 -12.46 -6.82 -9.62
C LEU A 544 -12.95 -5.37 -9.71
N ARG A 545 -12.25 -4.42 -9.07
CA ARG A 545 -12.56 -2.99 -9.19
C ARG A 545 -12.46 -2.50 -10.64
N ASN A 546 -11.43 -2.90 -11.37
CA ASN A 546 -11.23 -2.50 -12.77
C ASN A 546 -12.34 -3.09 -13.66
N ARG A 547 -12.69 -4.36 -13.49
CA ARG A 547 -13.80 -5.01 -14.21
C ARG A 547 -15.14 -4.36 -13.92
N LEU A 548 -15.42 -4.03 -12.66
CA LEU A 548 -16.65 -3.32 -12.27
C LEU A 548 -16.68 -1.89 -12.84
N THR A 549 -15.54 -1.19 -12.88
CA THR A 549 -15.44 0.16 -13.49
C THR A 549 -15.79 0.08 -14.98
N ALA A 550 -15.18 -0.86 -15.71
CA ALA A 550 -15.42 -1.07 -17.12
C ALA A 550 -16.87 -1.47 -17.44
N ARG A 551 -17.48 -2.36 -16.63
CA ARG A 551 -18.85 -2.84 -16.86
C ARG A 551 -19.94 -1.86 -16.42
N THR A 552 -19.67 -1.00 -15.44
CA THR A 552 -20.70 -0.10 -14.88
C THR A 552 -20.60 1.32 -15.42
N GLY A 553 -19.42 1.72 -15.92
CA GLY A 553 -19.11 3.10 -16.32
C GLY A 553 -18.98 4.07 -15.14
N LEU A 554 -18.97 3.57 -13.89
CA LEU A 554 -18.84 4.38 -12.69
C LEU A 554 -17.37 4.63 -12.36
N ARG A 555 -17.07 5.82 -11.81
CA ARG A 555 -15.77 6.05 -11.15
C ARG A 555 -15.77 5.35 -9.80
N ILE A 556 -14.98 4.28 -9.68
CA ILE A 556 -14.90 3.45 -8.47
C ILE A 556 -13.51 3.62 -7.84
N ALA A 557 -13.46 3.92 -6.53
CA ALA A 557 -12.21 4.14 -5.79
C ALA A 557 -11.33 2.88 -5.71
N THR A 558 -10.01 3.06 -5.55
CA THR A 558 -9.03 1.96 -5.49
C THR A 558 -9.22 1.05 -4.27
N THR A 559 -9.74 1.59 -3.18
CA THR A 559 -10.04 0.88 -1.92
C THR A 559 -11.35 0.10 -1.97
N VAL A 560 -12.17 0.21 -3.02
CA VAL A 560 -13.58 -0.25 -3.02
C VAL A 560 -13.78 -1.72 -2.58
N VAL A 561 -12.86 -2.62 -2.89
CA VAL A 561 -12.96 -4.04 -2.53
C VAL A 561 -12.54 -4.28 -1.08
N PHE A 562 -11.62 -3.47 -0.56
CA PHE A 562 -11.30 -3.43 0.88
C PHE A 562 -12.43 -2.79 1.68
N ASP A 563 -13.06 -1.80 1.08
CA ASP A 563 -14.11 -0.98 1.63
C ASP A 563 -15.44 -1.76 1.70
N HIS A 564 -15.77 -2.47 0.62
CA HIS A 564 -16.96 -3.29 0.48
C HIS A 564 -16.55 -4.76 0.35
N PRO A 565 -16.25 -5.43 1.47
CA PRO A 565 -15.48 -6.67 1.47
C PRO A 565 -16.29 -7.89 1.05
N THR A 566 -17.59 -7.77 0.79
CA THR A 566 -18.42 -8.88 0.28
C THR A 566 -19.06 -8.49 -1.07
N PRO A 567 -19.33 -9.47 -1.97
CA PRO A 567 -20.04 -9.19 -3.21
C PRO A 567 -21.38 -8.47 -3.01
N LEU A 568 -22.11 -8.80 -1.94
CA LEU A 568 -23.37 -8.13 -1.58
C LEU A 568 -23.16 -6.66 -1.19
N ALA A 569 -22.15 -6.37 -0.36
CA ALA A 569 -21.85 -5.01 0.08
C ALA A 569 -21.38 -4.12 -1.08
N LEU A 570 -20.58 -4.67 -1.99
CA LEU A 570 -20.07 -3.97 -3.17
C LEU A 570 -21.21 -3.68 -4.16
N ALA A 571 -22.14 -4.62 -4.35
CA ALA A 571 -23.31 -4.41 -5.19
C ALA A 571 -24.21 -3.28 -4.69
N ALA A 572 -24.44 -3.21 -3.37
CA ALA A 572 -25.23 -2.14 -2.77
C ALA A 572 -24.59 -0.75 -2.99
N HIS A 573 -23.26 -0.67 -2.93
CA HIS A 573 -22.50 0.55 -3.16
C HIS A 573 -22.55 1.02 -4.62
N LEU A 574 -22.33 0.12 -5.58
CA LEU A 574 -22.41 0.45 -7.01
C LEU A 574 -23.81 0.94 -7.43
N ARG A 575 -24.85 0.35 -6.83
CA ARG A 575 -26.22 0.85 -7.02
C ARG A 575 -26.39 2.29 -6.53
N GLN A 576 -25.84 2.62 -5.36
CA GLN A 576 -25.92 3.98 -4.83
C GLN A 576 -25.13 4.98 -5.68
N LEU A 577 -23.93 4.62 -6.14
CA LEU A 577 -23.14 5.42 -7.07
C LEU A 577 -23.91 5.68 -8.38
N ALA A 578 -24.50 4.64 -8.98
CA ALA A 578 -25.25 4.76 -10.23
C ALA A 578 -26.53 5.59 -10.14
N LEU A 579 -27.15 5.69 -8.96
CA LEU A 579 -28.39 6.45 -8.75
C LEU A 579 -28.15 7.92 -8.36
N ARG A 580 -26.90 8.33 -8.09
CA ARG A 580 -26.54 9.72 -7.75
C ARG A 580 -26.37 10.63 -8.98
N ASP A 581 -26.12 10.09 -10.17
CA ASP A 581 -25.90 10.84 -11.43
C ASP A 581 -27.19 11.14 -12.25
N GLY A 582 -28.39 11.12 -11.64
CA GLY A 582 -29.67 11.43 -12.29
C GLY A 582 -30.44 12.57 -11.59
N PRO A 583 -31.27 13.36 -12.31
CA PRO A 583 -32.07 14.42 -11.69
C PRO A 583 -33.09 13.81 -10.73
N VAL A 584 -33.04 14.25 -9.48
CA VAL A 584 -33.80 13.74 -8.33
C VAL A 584 -35.32 13.95 -8.51
N PRO A 585 -36.14 12.90 -8.36
CA PRO A 585 -37.42 13.00 -7.69
C PRO A 585 -37.24 12.50 -6.25
N ALA A 586 -37.54 13.38 -5.30
CA ALA A 586 -37.76 12.98 -3.93
C ALA A 586 -38.91 11.97 -3.89
N ASP A 587 -38.64 10.82 -3.27
CA ASP A 587 -39.57 9.89 -2.63
C ASP A 587 -39.32 8.44 -3.06
N ARG A 588 -38.57 7.69 -2.23
CA ARG A 588 -38.71 6.25 -1.95
C ARG A 588 -37.56 5.76 -1.07
N THR A 589 -37.82 5.79 0.23
CA THR A 589 -37.17 5.00 1.27
C THR A 589 -37.30 3.50 1.00
N GLU A 590 -36.20 2.75 1.00
CA GLU A 590 -36.26 1.30 1.23
C GLU A 590 -35.01 0.73 1.95
N HIS A 591 -35.30 0.29 3.19
CA HIS A 591 -34.75 -0.85 3.95
C HIS A 591 -33.26 -0.92 4.31
N THR A 592 -32.91 -0.22 5.39
CA THR A 592 -31.86 -0.60 6.34
C THR A 592 -32.48 -1.49 7.43
N PRO A 593 -31.91 -2.64 7.84
CA PRO A 593 -32.25 -3.24 9.12
C PRO A 593 -31.53 -2.45 10.22
N ALA A 594 -31.97 -1.21 10.45
CA ALA A 594 -31.62 -0.45 11.64
C ALA A 594 -32.69 -0.75 12.68
N ARG A 595 -32.42 -1.71 13.58
CA ARG A 595 -33.11 -1.74 14.87
C ARG A 595 -32.39 -0.77 15.82
N THR A 596 -32.58 0.51 15.60
CA THR A 596 -32.57 1.51 16.66
C THR A 596 -33.87 2.30 16.47
N SER A 597 -34.81 2.10 17.38
CA SER A 597 -36.10 2.79 17.38
C SER A 597 -35.86 4.31 17.33
N PRO A 598 -36.65 5.10 16.58
CA PRO A 598 -36.67 6.54 16.77
C PRO A 598 -37.12 6.80 18.22
N ARG A 599 -36.27 7.44 19.02
CA ARG A 599 -36.68 7.90 20.36
C ARG A 599 -37.73 8.99 20.18
N GLY A 600 -38.88 8.79 20.81
CA GLY A 600 -39.89 9.83 20.96
C GLY A 600 -39.56 10.75 22.13
N ALA A 601 -39.75 12.06 21.94
CA ALA A 601 -40.08 13.12 22.91
C ALA A 601 -39.35 13.23 24.27
N ALA A 602 -38.35 12.40 24.58
CA ALA A 602 -37.60 12.41 25.85
C ALA A 602 -36.17 12.99 25.71
N ASP A 603 -35.86 13.63 24.59
CA ASP A 603 -34.48 13.86 24.09
C ASP A 603 -33.93 15.28 24.32
N ASP A 604 -34.31 15.94 25.43
CA ASP A 604 -33.84 17.29 25.78
C ASP A 604 -32.71 17.31 26.84
N ASP A 605 -32.21 16.14 27.29
CA ASP A 605 -31.22 16.05 28.39
C ASP A 605 -29.93 15.31 27.96
N PRO A 606 -28.97 16.01 27.31
CA PRO A 606 -27.74 15.40 26.82
C PRO A 606 -26.79 15.01 27.97
N VAL A 607 -25.84 14.10 27.68
CA VAL A 607 -24.78 13.73 28.65
C VAL A 607 -23.60 14.70 28.51
N VAL A 608 -23.04 15.10 29.64
CA VAL A 608 -21.96 16.07 29.74
C VAL A 608 -20.75 15.50 30.44
N ILE A 609 -19.58 16.03 30.09
CA ILE A 609 -18.33 15.80 30.80
C ILE A 609 -18.22 16.84 31.91
N VAL A 610 -18.13 16.41 33.17
CA VAL A 610 -18.05 17.32 34.33
C VAL A 610 -16.64 17.41 34.92
N ALA A 611 -15.82 16.36 34.74
CA ALA A 611 -14.41 16.38 35.13
C ALA A 611 -13.60 15.39 34.29
N MET A 612 -12.28 15.60 34.26
CA MET A 612 -11.32 14.77 33.54
C MET A 612 -10.06 14.58 34.39
N GLY A 613 -9.47 13.38 34.37
CA GLY A 613 -8.17 13.10 34.97
C GLY A 613 -7.34 12.21 34.06
N CYS A 614 -6.02 12.43 34.00
CA CYS A 614 -5.15 11.65 33.11
C CYS A 614 -3.71 11.50 33.61
N ARG A 615 -3.04 10.50 33.05
CA ARG A 615 -1.58 10.29 33.07
C ARG A 615 -1.12 9.96 31.66
N TYR A 616 -0.17 10.70 31.11
CA TYR A 616 0.40 10.46 29.78
C TYR A 616 1.94 10.54 29.81
N PRO A 617 2.65 10.05 28.77
CA PRO A 617 4.09 10.14 28.68
C PRO A 617 4.60 11.59 28.79
N GLY A 618 5.89 11.76 29.11
CA GLY A 618 6.48 13.10 29.30
C GLY A 618 6.19 13.73 30.67
N GLY A 619 5.78 12.94 31.66
CA GLY A 619 5.48 13.44 33.01
C GLY A 619 4.14 14.16 33.12
N ILE A 620 3.22 13.93 32.17
CA ILE A 620 1.90 14.53 32.17
C ILE A 620 1.05 13.89 33.26
N ALA A 621 0.77 14.67 34.31
CA ALA A 621 0.01 14.21 35.48
C ALA A 621 -1.41 14.79 35.55
N SER A 622 -1.80 15.65 34.62
CA SER A 622 -3.06 16.38 34.66
C SER A 622 -3.53 16.83 33.27
N PRO A 623 -4.83 17.13 33.07
CA PRO A 623 -5.32 17.74 31.84
C PRO A 623 -4.60 19.06 31.50
N GLU A 624 -4.19 19.82 32.51
CA GLU A 624 -3.47 21.08 32.34
C GLU A 624 -2.03 20.87 31.85
N ASP A 625 -1.32 19.86 32.37
CA ASP A 625 -0.01 19.45 31.84
C ASP A 625 -0.12 18.92 30.42
N PHE A 626 -1.19 18.14 30.16
CA PHE A 626 -1.46 17.60 28.83
C PHE A 626 -1.68 18.72 27.81
N TRP A 627 -2.46 19.73 28.18
CA TRP A 627 -2.68 20.90 27.35
C TRP A 627 -1.36 21.62 27.02
N ARG A 628 -0.51 21.87 28.02
CA ARG A 628 0.81 22.51 27.84
C ARG A 628 1.66 21.78 26.79
N VAL A 629 1.82 20.46 26.95
CA VAL A 629 2.60 19.63 26.00
C VAL A 629 2.06 19.72 24.58
N VAL A 630 0.72 19.64 24.43
CA VAL A 630 0.09 19.64 23.11
C VAL A 630 0.14 21.02 22.45
N ILE A 631 -0.10 22.11 23.18
CA ILE A 631 -0.09 23.47 22.61
C ILE A 631 1.32 23.97 22.31
N ASP A 632 2.31 23.62 23.15
CA ASP A 632 3.73 23.96 22.93
C ASP A 632 4.36 23.11 21.81
N GLY A 633 3.63 22.08 21.35
CA GLY A 633 4.04 21.22 20.25
C GLY A 633 5.23 20.32 20.62
N GLU A 634 5.25 19.84 21.86
CA GLU A 634 6.28 18.94 22.38
C GLU A 634 6.06 17.49 21.91
N ASP A 635 7.16 16.82 21.58
CA ASP A 635 7.26 15.38 21.30
C ASP A 635 7.86 14.71 22.54
N VAL A 636 7.07 13.87 23.21
CA VAL A 636 7.43 13.25 24.49
C VAL A 636 7.88 11.79 24.36
N ILE A 637 8.19 11.33 23.14
CA ILE A 637 8.72 9.98 22.91
C ILE A 637 10.12 9.86 23.53
N SER A 638 10.31 8.81 24.34
CA SER A 638 11.54 8.54 25.09
C SER A 638 12.09 7.14 24.76
N GLY A 639 13.27 6.80 25.32
CA GLY A 639 13.78 5.43 25.31
C GLY A 639 13.04 4.52 26.28
N PHE A 640 13.31 3.22 26.22
CA PHE A 640 12.69 2.24 27.13
C PHE A 640 12.88 2.55 28.62
N PRO A 641 11.88 2.23 29.47
CA PRO A 641 11.96 2.44 30.90
C PRO A 641 13.01 1.50 31.54
N THR A 642 13.75 2.02 32.53
CA THR A 642 14.84 1.28 33.19
C THR A 642 14.42 0.56 34.47
N ASP A 643 13.19 0.74 34.92
CA ASP A 643 12.64 0.23 36.17
C ASP A 643 11.81 -1.06 36.01
N ARG A 644 11.63 -1.55 34.76
CA ARG A 644 10.80 -2.74 34.44
C ARG A 644 11.58 -4.06 34.33
N GLY A 645 12.90 -4.02 34.44
CA GLY A 645 13.75 -5.22 34.32
C GLY A 645 13.81 -5.81 32.90
N TRP A 646 13.53 -5.01 31.87
CA TRP A 646 13.62 -5.43 30.47
C TRP A 646 15.09 -5.62 30.04
N ASP A 647 15.39 -6.70 29.32
CA ASP A 647 16.70 -6.90 28.68
C ASP A 647 16.82 -6.03 27.42
N THR A 648 16.98 -4.72 27.61
CA THR A 648 17.02 -3.74 26.52
C THR A 648 18.19 -3.94 25.55
N ALA A 649 19.28 -4.60 25.98
CA ALA A 649 20.46 -4.87 25.16
C ALA A 649 20.30 -6.14 24.30
N GLY A 650 19.68 -7.20 24.84
CA GLY A 650 19.42 -8.44 24.10
C GLY A 650 18.21 -8.36 23.16
N PHE A 651 17.33 -7.38 23.38
CA PHE A 651 16.03 -7.26 22.71
C PHE A 651 16.05 -6.42 21.42
N TYR A 652 17.06 -5.57 21.20
CA TYR A 652 17.14 -4.72 20.03
C TYR A 652 17.95 -5.36 18.90
N ASP A 653 17.41 -5.36 17.69
CA ASP A 653 18.17 -5.64 16.46
C ASP A 653 17.64 -4.79 15.30
N PRO A 654 18.51 -4.08 14.54
CA PRO A 654 18.07 -3.30 13.39
C PRO A 654 17.52 -4.16 12.24
N ASP A 655 17.81 -5.47 12.20
CA ASP A 655 17.23 -6.41 11.24
C ASP A 655 15.81 -6.80 11.65
N PRO A 656 14.75 -6.34 10.93
CA PRO A 656 13.37 -6.68 11.25
C PRO A 656 13.09 -8.19 11.11
N ASP A 657 13.93 -8.96 10.42
CA ASP A 657 13.76 -10.39 10.19
C ASP A 657 14.41 -11.26 11.28
N ARG A 658 15.19 -10.69 12.23
CA ARG A 658 15.76 -11.41 13.38
C ARG A 658 14.79 -11.75 14.53
N SER A 659 14.33 -13.00 14.60
CA SER A 659 13.26 -13.45 15.51
C SER A 659 13.50 -13.07 16.98
N GLY A 660 12.44 -12.66 17.67
CA GLY A 660 12.46 -12.36 19.11
C GLY A 660 13.01 -10.98 19.48
N THR A 661 13.32 -10.13 18.50
CA THR A 661 13.86 -8.79 18.70
C THR A 661 12.93 -7.69 18.18
N SER A 662 13.19 -6.45 18.60
CA SER A 662 12.54 -5.24 18.12
C SER A 662 13.55 -4.37 17.36
N TYR A 663 13.15 -3.83 16.21
CA TYR A 663 13.95 -2.83 15.49
C TYR A 663 13.73 -1.41 16.02
N VAL A 664 12.80 -1.23 16.96
CA VAL A 664 12.51 0.05 17.63
C VAL A 664 12.92 -0.03 19.10
N ARG A 665 13.45 1.09 19.62
CA ARG A 665 13.89 1.26 21.01
C ARG A 665 13.31 2.49 21.72
N HIS A 666 12.31 3.12 21.11
CA HIS A 666 11.66 4.34 21.59
C HIS A 666 10.14 4.15 21.64
N GLY A 667 9.49 4.88 22.54
CA GLY A 667 8.03 4.87 22.74
C GLY A 667 7.61 5.90 23.79
N GLY A 668 6.32 5.99 24.08
CA GLY A 668 5.80 6.85 25.15
C GLY A 668 5.60 6.07 26.44
N PHE A 669 6.30 6.42 27.53
CA PHE A 669 6.25 5.64 28.78
C PHE A 669 5.82 6.47 29.99
N LEU A 670 5.09 5.82 30.91
CA LEU A 670 4.85 6.28 32.27
C LEU A 670 5.98 5.76 33.16
N HIS A 671 7.03 6.57 33.33
CA HIS A 671 8.21 6.19 34.12
C HIS A 671 7.91 5.95 35.61
N ASP A 672 6.82 6.52 36.12
CA ASP A 672 6.39 6.38 37.51
C ASP A 672 5.26 5.36 37.70
N ALA A 673 4.89 4.57 36.68
CA ALA A 673 3.72 3.67 36.77
C ALA A 673 3.88 2.52 37.79
N GLY A 674 5.07 2.30 38.35
CA GLY A 674 5.27 1.41 39.49
C GLY A 674 4.84 2.02 40.84
N HIS A 675 4.75 3.35 40.95
CA HIS A 675 4.39 4.06 42.17
C HIS A 675 2.89 3.91 42.47
N PHE A 676 2.56 3.80 43.76
CA PHE A 676 1.18 3.71 44.26
C PHE A 676 1.17 3.93 45.78
N ASP A 677 0.18 4.64 46.31
CA ASP A 677 -0.07 4.71 47.76
C ASP A 677 -1.16 3.69 48.17
N PRO A 678 -0.78 2.45 48.56
CA PRO A 678 -1.77 1.44 48.92
C PRO A 678 -2.46 1.74 50.25
N GLY A 679 -1.80 2.46 51.16
CA GLY A 679 -2.34 2.79 52.47
C GLY A 679 -3.55 3.71 52.37
N PHE A 680 -3.48 4.70 51.48
CA PHE A 680 -4.58 5.61 51.18
C PHE A 680 -5.86 4.88 50.75
N PHE A 681 -5.72 3.84 49.90
CA PHE A 681 -6.85 3.05 49.39
C PHE A 681 -7.23 1.86 50.29
N GLY A 682 -6.60 1.71 51.46
CA GLY A 682 -6.88 0.59 52.38
C GLY A 682 -6.42 -0.77 51.85
N ILE A 683 -5.43 -0.79 50.95
CA ILE A 683 -4.86 -1.98 50.33
C ILE A 683 -3.56 -2.35 51.06
N SER A 684 -3.35 -3.64 51.35
CA SER A 684 -2.11 -4.07 52.01
C SER A 684 -0.91 -3.97 51.03
N PRO A 685 0.32 -3.67 51.50
CA PRO A 685 1.50 -3.63 50.63
C PRO A 685 1.72 -4.92 49.82
N ARG A 686 1.37 -6.08 50.38
CA ARG A 686 1.47 -7.38 49.71
C ARG A 686 0.47 -7.54 48.57
N GLU A 687 -0.77 -7.08 48.78
CA GLU A 687 -1.77 -7.05 47.72
C GLU A 687 -1.37 -6.04 46.64
N ALA A 688 -0.93 -4.85 47.04
CA ALA A 688 -0.50 -3.79 46.13
C ALA A 688 0.60 -4.28 45.19
N ALA A 689 1.63 -4.98 45.70
CA ALA A 689 2.70 -5.54 44.88
C ALA A 689 2.21 -6.56 43.83
N ALA A 690 1.07 -7.24 44.10
CA ALA A 690 0.47 -8.20 43.18
C ALA A 690 -0.56 -7.57 42.22
N MET A 691 -0.94 -6.31 42.43
CA MET A 691 -1.89 -5.60 41.57
C MET A 691 -1.21 -5.12 40.29
N ASP A 692 -1.84 -5.37 39.14
CA ASP A 692 -1.44 -4.78 37.86
C ASP A 692 -1.38 -3.25 37.99
N PRO A 693 -0.27 -2.60 37.57
CA PRO A 693 -0.13 -1.13 37.56
C PRO A 693 -1.32 -0.40 36.93
N GLN A 694 -1.98 -0.99 35.94
CA GLN A 694 -3.17 -0.41 35.32
C GLN A 694 -4.31 -0.24 36.33
N GLN A 695 -4.51 -1.20 37.25
CA GLN A 695 -5.54 -1.08 38.30
C GLN A 695 -5.21 0.05 39.30
N ARG A 696 -3.92 0.21 39.62
CA ARG A 696 -3.43 1.24 40.54
C ARG A 696 -3.66 2.64 39.97
N LEU A 697 -3.24 2.84 38.72
CA LEU A 697 -3.45 4.09 37.98
C LEU A 697 -4.94 4.44 37.85
N LEU A 698 -5.79 3.46 37.59
CA LEU A 698 -7.24 3.70 37.50
C LEU A 698 -7.83 4.14 38.84
N LEU A 699 -7.38 3.59 39.98
CA LEU A 699 -7.83 4.03 41.30
C LEU A 699 -7.45 5.48 41.59
N GLU A 700 -6.18 5.82 41.38
CA GLU A 700 -5.67 7.19 41.59
C GLU A 700 -6.36 8.18 40.66
N THR A 701 -6.42 7.88 39.36
CA THR A 701 -7.01 8.78 38.37
C THR A 701 -8.52 8.93 38.56
N SER A 702 -9.23 7.88 38.98
CA SER A 702 -10.68 7.96 39.28
C SER A 702 -10.95 8.81 40.52
N TRP A 703 -10.14 8.64 41.57
CA TRP A 703 -10.23 9.46 42.78
C TRP A 703 -10.02 10.94 42.45
N GLU A 704 -8.94 11.27 41.75
CA GLU A 704 -8.62 12.64 41.35
C GLU A 704 -9.67 13.25 40.43
N THR A 705 -10.30 12.45 39.57
CA THR A 705 -11.36 12.95 38.68
C THR A 705 -12.58 13.40 39.48
N PHE A 706 -12.96 12.69 40.55
CA PHE A 706 -14.02 13.13 41.46
C PHE A 706 -13.63 14.40 42.23
N GLU A 707 -12.41 14.47 42.75
CA GLU A 707 -11.93 15.66 43.45
C GLU A 707 -11.93 16.89 42.53
N ARG A 708 -11.55 16.73 41.26
CA ARG A 708 -11.63 17.78 40.23
C ARG A 708 -13.05 18.25 39.95
N ALA A 709 -14.05 17.37 40.09
CA ALA A 709 -15.46 17.75 40.00
C ALA A 709 -15.97 18.48 41.26
N GLY A 710 -15.15 18.61 42.31
CA GLY A 710 -15.56 19.11 43.61
C GLY A 710 -16.36 18.10 44.44
N ILE A 711 -16.29 16.82 44.08
CA ILE A 711 -17.05 15.74 44.74
C ILE A 711 -16.13 15.02 45.72
N ASP A 712 -16.55 14.92 46.98
CA ASP A 712 -15.89 14.03 47.95
C ASP A 712 -16.21 12.57 47.57
N PRO A 713 -15.23 11.76 47.13
CA PRO A 713 -15.47 10.39 46.66
C PRO A 713 -16.15 9.50 47.73
N ARG A 714 -15.98 9.83 49.02
CA ARG A 714 -16.59 9.07 50.13
C ARG A 714 -18.10 9.23 50.20
N THR A 715 -18.64 10.33 49.68
CA THR A 715 -20.08 10.59 49.64
C THR A 715 -20.81 9.79 48.56
N LEU A 716 -20.06 9.16 47.64
CA LEU A 716 -20.60 8.34 46.55
C LEU A 716 -20.88 6.89 46.96
N ARG A 717 -20.53 6.51 48.20
CA ARG A 717 -20.79 5.17 48.73
C ARG A 717 -22.29 4.86 48.71
N GLY A 718 -22.67 3.73 48.12
CA GLY A 718 -24.06 3.29 47.96
C GLY A 718 -24.81 3.98 46.83
N THR A 719 -24.16 4.84 46.04
CA THR A 719 -24.78 5.46 44.85
C THR A 719 -24.72 4.53 43.66
N SER A 720 -25.67 4.66 42.73
CA SER A 720 -25.67 3.94 41.46
C SER A 720 -24.68 4.53 40.44
N THR A 721 -23.48 4.91 40.88
CA THR A 721 -22.43 5.42 39.98
C THR A 721 -21.80 4.27 39.20
N GLY A 722 -21.77 4.35 37.88
CA GLY A 722 -21.19 3.32 37.02
C GLY A 722 -19.68 3.51 36.76
N VAL A 723 -18.99 2.42 36.43
CA VAL A 723 -17.56 2.38 36.10
C VAL A 723 -17.36 1.56 34.82
N PHE A 724 -16.94 2.22 33.75
CA PHE A 724 -16.69 1.61 32.44
C PHE A 724 -15.24 1.84 32.06
N THR A 725 -14.48 0.77 31.87
CA THR A 725 -13.02 0.86 31.74
C THR A 725 -12.46 0.07 30.57
N GLY A 726 -11.77 0.74 29.66
CA GLY A 726 -11.00 0.13 28.59
C GLY A 726 -9.64 -0.39 29.07
N LEU A 727 -9.36 -1.68 28.92
CA LEU A 727 -8.15 -2.36 29.41
C LEU A 727 -7.77 -3.50 28.48
N THR A 728 -6.52 -3.92 28.55
CA THR A 728 -6.07 -5.18 27.93
C THR A 728 -5.07 -5.88 28.86
N ASP A 729 -4.95 -7.20 28.74
CA ASP A 729 -3.99 -7.96 29.54
C ASP A 729 -2.56 -7.64 29.07
N GLN A 730 -1.69 -7.33 30.03
CA GLN A 730 -0.27 -7.02 29.80
C GLN A 730 0.65 -8.06 30.45
N ASN A 731 0.10 -9.26 30.66
CA ASN A 731 0.84 -10.45 31.11
C ASN A 731 1.51 -10.29 32.48
N TYR A 732 1.09 -9.28 33.26
CA TYR A 732 1.64 -8.99 34.59
C TYR A 732 1.50 -10.18 35.55
N GLY A 733 0.36 -10.89 35.48
CA GLY A 733 0.15 -12.10 36.26
C GLY A 733 1.11 -13.23 35.95
N ALA A 734 1.59 -13.36 34.70
CA ALA A 734 2.60 -14.36 34.36
C ALA A 734 3.99 -13.97 34.85
N LEU A 735 4.33 -12.67 34.82
CA LEU A 735 5.57 -12.14 35.41
C LEU A 735 5.61 -12.44 36.91
N LEU A 736 4.53 -12.14 37.65
CA LEU A 736 4.46 -12.42 39.08
C LEU A 736 4.55 -13.92 39.41
N ARG A 737 3.94 -14.80 38.60
CA ARG A 737 4.06 -16.27 38.78
C ARG A 737 5.50 -16.78 38.63
N ARG A 738 6.33 -16.12 37.81
CA ARG A 738 7.74 -16.49 37.62
C ARG A 738 8.64 -16.01 38.75
N ALA A 739 8.26 -14.95 39.46
CA ALA A 739 9.05 -14.35 40.54
C ALA A 739 9.02 -15.16 41.86
N ALA A 740 8.02 -16.04 42.08
CA ALA A 740 7.92 -16.97 43.22
C ALA A 740 7.92 -16.32 44.63
N ASP A 741 7.19 -15.20 44.79
CA ASP A 741 7.29 -14.30 45.96
C ASP A 741 6.16 -14.44 47.02
N GLY A 742 5.43 -15.56 47.12
CA GLY A 742 4.45 -15.75 48.20
C GLY A 742 3.19 -14.87 48.08
N THR A 743 2.93 -14.32 46.89
CA THR A 743 1.78 -13.46 46.53
C THR A 743 0.67 -14.24 45.82
N GLU A 744 0.73 -15.58 45.80
CA GLU A 744 -0.14 -16.44 44.99
C GLU A 744 -1.62 -16.24 45.29
N GLY A 745 -1.95 -15.93 46.56
CA GLY A 745 -3.32 -15.67 47.00
C GLY A 745 -3.95 -14.41 46.41
N TYR A 746 -3.15 -13.44 45.94
CA TYR A 746 -3.62 -12.20 45.34
C TYR A 746 -3.56 -12.19 43.81
N LEU A 747 -2.95 -13.19 43.17
CA LEU A 747 -2.80 -13.19 41.70
C LEU A 747 -4.12 -13.17 40.94
N VAL A 748 -5.16 -13.82 41.49
CA VAL A 748 -6.50 -13.87 40.88
C VAL A 748 -7.13 -12.47 40.81
N THR A 749 -6.96 -11.66 41.86
CA THR A 749 -7.56 -10.32 41.96
C THR A 749 -6.61 -9.21 41.48
N GLY A 750 -5.30 -9.45 41.52
CA GLY A 750 -4.27 -8.50 41.16
C GLY A 750 -4.02 -8.41 39.66
N ALA A 751 -4.06 -9.52 38.93
CA ALA A 751 -3.72 -9.54 37.50
C ALA A 751 -4.93 -9.59 36.55
N SER A 752 -6.16 -9.77 37.08
CA SER A 752 -7.35 -9.89 36.23
C SER A 752 -7.85 -8.53 35.75
N THR A 753 -7.98 -8.35 34.43
CA THR A 753 -8.55 -7.14 33.81
C THR A 753 -10.02 -6.93 34.21
N ALA A 754 -10.78 -8.00 34.41
CA ALA A 754 -12.17 -7.94 34.87
C ALA A 754 -12.31 -7.37 36.29
N VAL A 755 -11.27 -7.47 37.12
CA VAL A 755 -11.29 -6.94 38.50
C VAL A 755 -11.04 -5.44 38.54
N ALA A 756 -10.46 -4.83 37.52
CA ALA A 756 -10.09 -3.40 37.55
C ALA A 756 -11.28 -2.45 37.78
N SER A 757 -12.34 -2.55 36.95
CA SER A 757 -13.56 -1.74 37.11
C SER A 757 -14.31 -2.06 38.42
N GLY A 758 -14.36 -3.35 38.78
CA GLY A 758 -14.91 -3.82 40.05
C GLY A 758 -14.14 -3.31 41.27
N ARG A 759 -12.82 -3.14 41.17
CA ARG A 759 -11.98 -2.64 42.26
C ARG A 759 -12.19 -1.15 42.49
N VAL A 760 -12.30 -0.33 41.44
CA VAL A 760 -12.69 1.08 41.57
C VAL A 760 -14.04 1.18 42.28
N SER A 761 -15.02 0.38 41.82
CA SER A 761 -16.35 0.32 42.44
C SER A 761 -16.28 -0.12 43.91
N TYR A 762 -15.49 -1.15 44.22
CA TYR A 762 -15.35 -1.69 45.58
C TYR A 762 -14.70 -0.68 46.54
N VAL A 763 -13.61 -0.02 46.13
CA VAL A 763 -12.87 0.92 46.98
C VAL A 763 -13.69 2.18 47.26
N LEU A 764 -14.36 2.71 46.22
CA LEU A 764 -15.20 3.89 46.31
C LEU A 764 -16.63 3.59 46.82
N GLY A 765 -17.00 2.31 46.91
CA GLY A 765 -18.33 1.84 47.34
C GLY A 765 -19.46 2.16 46.35
N LEU A 766 -19.18 2.14 45.05
CA LEU A 766 -20.15 2.41 43.99
C LEU A 766 -20.97 1.16 43.68
N GLU A 767 -22.27 1.32 43.48
CA GLU A 767 -23.23 0.22 43.27
C GLU A 767 -23.85 0.23 41.85
N GLY A 768 -23.36 1.07 40.95
CA GLY A 768 -23.76 1.08 39.54
C GLY A 768 -23.07 -0.01 38.70
N PRO A 769 -23.32 -0.06 37.37
CA PRO A 769 -22.68 -1.01 36.48
C PRO A 769 -21.15 -0.89 36.50
N ALA A 770 -20.42 -2.01 36.60
CA ALA A 770 -18.96 -2.06 36.56
C ALA A 770 -18.49 -3.00 35.43
N VAL A 771 -17.88 -2.44 34.38
CA VAL A 771 -17.55 -3.18 33.15
C VAL A 771 -16.12 -2.88 32.70
N SER A 772 -15.31 -3.93 32.56
CA SER A 772 -14.02 -3.87 31.86
C SER A 772 -14.18 -4.31 30.41
N ILE A 773 -13.60 -3.55 29.47
CA ILE A 773 -13.80 -3.69 28.02
C ILE A 773 -12.45 -3.84 27.34
N ASP A 774 -12.29 -4.87 26.51
CA ASP A 774 -11.14 -5.04 25.63
C ASP A 774 -11.61 -5.14 24.18
N THR A 775 -11.43 -4.04 23.45
CA THR A 775 -11.56 -3.93 21.99
C THR A 775 -10.26 -3.39 21.39
N ALA A 776 -9.12 -3.67 22.05
CA ALA A 776 -7.82 -3.09 21.72
C ALA A 776 -7.86 -1.55 21.69
N CYS A 777 -7.44 -0.93 20.59
CA CYS A 777 -7.23 0.52 20.50
C CYS A 777 -8.52 1.36 20.62
N SER A 778 -9.71 0.78 20.38
CA SER A 778 -11.00 1.45 20.52
C SER A 778 -11.58 1.42 21.95
N SER A 779 -10.96 0.70 22.89
CA SER A 779 -11.55 0.38 24.21
C SER A 779 -12.05 1.58 25.00
N SER A 780 -11.31 2.69 25.03
CA SER A 780 -11.74 3.90 25.74
C SER A 780 -13.03 4.53 25.18
N LEU A 781 -13.21 4.58 23.86
CA LEU A 781 -14.43 5.13 23.28
C LEU A 781 -15.61 4.16 23.36
N VAL A 782 -15.36 2.84 23.33
CA VAL A 782 -16.41 1.85 23.59
C VAL A 782 -16.88 1.94 25.05
N ALA A 783 -15.95 2.11 26.00
CA ALA A 783 -16.29 2.37 27.40
C ALA A 783 -17.11 3.64 27.57
N LEU A 784 -16.73 4.72 26.88
CA LEU A 784 -17.50 5.96 26.84
C LEU A 784 -18.91 5.71 26.28
N HIS A 785 -19.04 5.05 25.13
CA HIS A 785 -20.34 4.73 24.53
C HIS A 785 -21.27 3.94 25.46
N MET A 786 -20.74 2.94 26.18
CA MET A 786 -21.52 2.15 27.15
C MET A 786 -21.93 2.97 28.38
N ALA A 787 -21.07 3.87 28.86
CA ALA A 787 -21.40 4.79 29.95
C ALA A 787 -22.53 5.75 29.55
N LEU A 788 -22.48 6.29 28.32
CA LEU A 788 -23.55 7.14 27.77
C LEU A 788 -24.88 6.40 27.70
N ALA A 789 -24.88 5.15 27.22
CA ALA A 789 -26.08 4.32 27.16
C ALA A 789 -26.70 4.09 28.55
N SER A 790 -25.85 3.80 29.55
CA SER A 790 -26.28 3.53 30.93
C SER A 790 -26.84 4.78 31.64
N LEU A 791 -26.25 5.95 31.39
CA LEU A 791 -26.76 7.24 31.88
C LEU A 791 -28.09 7.60 31.22
N ARG A 792 -28.22 7.36 29.90
CA ARG A 792 -29.45 7.63 29.13
C ARG A 792 -30.58 6.64 29.48
N SER A 793 -30.26 5.39 29.86
CA SER A 793 -31.25 4.40 30.31
C SER A 793 -31.64 4.56 31.78
N GLY A 794 -30.87 5.34 32.55
CA GLY A 794 -31.08 5.53 33.98
C GLY A 794 -30.56 4.37 34.86
N GLU A 795 -29.71 3.49 34.30
CA GLU A 795 -29.00 2.45 35.07
C GLU A 795 -28.00 3.06 36.07
N CYS A 796 -27.50 4.26 35.76
CA CYS A 796 -26.71 5.08 36.66
C CYS A 796 -27.09 6.56 36.56
N SER A 797 -26.82 7.33 37.63
CA SER A 797 -26.96 8.79 37.64
C SER A 797 -25.67 9.52 37.29
N MET A 798 -24.54 8.84 37.47
CA MET A 798 -23.19 9.34 37.22
C MET A 798 -22.35 8.16 36.72
N ALA A 799 -21.36 8.42 35.86
CA ALA A 799 -20.49 7.37 35.35
C ALA A 799 -19.04 7.82 35.19
N LEU A 800 -18.11 6.96 35.60
CA LEU A 800 -16.71 7.03 35.19
C LEU A 800 -16.55 6.26 33.88
N ALA A 801 -16.09 6.94 32.83
CA ALA A 801 -15.63 6.33 31.60
C ALA A 801 -14.12 6.52 31.48
N GLY A 802 -13.35 5.44 31.49
CA GLY A 802 -11.90 5.52 31.54
C GLY A 802 -11.18 4.43 30.76
N ALA A 803 -9.87 4.51 30.70
CA ALA A 803 -8.99 3.45 30.23
C ALA A 803 -7.59 3.61 30.82
N ALA A 804 -6.84 2.51 30.90
CA ALA A 804 -5.42 2.50 31.24
C ALA A 804 -4.65 1.53 30.36
N MET A 805 -3.37 1.83 30.16
CA MET A 805 -2.39 1.01 29.44
C MET A 805 -1.03 1.18 30.10
N VAL A 806 -0.45 0.09 30.59
CA VAL A 806 0.94 0.01 31.07
C VAL A 806 1.56 -1.27 30.55
N MET A 807 2.63 -1.16 29.77
CA MET A 807 3.39 -2.28 29.25
C MET A 807 4.29 -2.83 30.35
N ALA A 808 3.90 -3.96 30.96
CA ALA A 808 4.74 -4.64 31.94
C ALA A 808 5.88 -5.44 31.28
N ASP A 809 5.69 -5.84 30.02
CA ASP A 809 6.61 -6.68 29.24
C ASP A 809 6.78 -6.09 27.82
N PRO A 810 7.98 -6.22 27.21
CA PRO A 810 8.26 -5.61 25.91
C PRO A 810 7.70 -6.40 24.72
N ALA A 811 7.00 -7.53 24.90
CA ALA A 811 6.48 -8.37 23.83
C ALA A 811 5.69 -7.63 22.73
N PRO A 812 4.87 -6.60 23.01
CA PRO A 812 4.22 -5.81 21.96
C PRO A 812 5.22 -5.23 20.93
N PHE A 813 6.40 -4.79 21.37
CA PHE A 813 7.43 -4.29 20.46
C PHE A 813 7.97 -5.38 19.53
N VAL A 814 8.14 -6.63 20.01
CA VAL A 814 8.53 -7.77 19.15
C VAL A 814 7.44 -8.08 18.15
N GLY A 815 6.19 -8.19 18.63
CA GLY A 815 5.05 -8.58 17.82
C GLY A 815 4.81 -7.61 16.67
N PHE A 816 4.84 -6.31 16.95
CA PHE A 816 4.68 -5.29 15.93
C PHE A 816 5.93 -5.07 15.08
N SER A 817 7.14 -5.38 15.58
CA SER A 817 8.34 -5.40 14.76
C SER A 817 8.29 -6.52 13.71
N ARG A 818 7.82 -7.72 14.08
CA ARG A 818 7.57 -8.82 13.14
C ARG A 818 6.58 -8.45 12.04
N GLN A 819 5.56 -7.67 12.40
CA GLN A 819 4.53 -7.20 11.47
C GLN A 819 4.94 -5.94 10.70
N ARG A 820 6.13 -5.38 10.98
CA ARG A 820 6.62 -4.12 10.41
C ARG A 820 5.64 -2.95 10.60
N GLY A 821 4.95 -2.94 11.75
CA GLY A 821 3.92 -1.96 12.09
C GLY A 821 4.46 -0.73 12.84
N LEU A 822 5.66 -0.80 13.41
CA LEU A 822 6.25 0.29 14.20
C LEU A 822 7.03 1.26 13.32
N ALA A 823 6.93 2.56 13.61
CA ALA A 823 7.79 3.57 13.00
C ALA A 823 9.24 3.36 13.47
N PRO A 824 10.24 3.25 12.57
CA PRO A 824 11.65 3.04 12.96
C PRO A 824 12.21 4.10 13.91
N ASP A 825 11.76 5.34 13.79
CA ASP A 825 12.14 6.46 14.67
C ASP A 825 11.28 6.58 15.94
N GLY A 826 10.28 5.70 16.10
CA GLY A 826 9.36 5.68 17.22
C GLY A 826 8.39 6.87 17.25
N ARG A 827 8.06 7.49 16.11
CA ARG A 827 7.11 8.63 16.05
C ARG A 827 5.90 8.33 15.19
N CYS A 828 4.72 8.75 15.64
CA CYS A 828 3.52 8.72 14.80
C CYS A 828 3.52 9.96 13.90
N LYS A 829 3.40 9.76 12.58
CA LYS A 829 3.40 10.83 11.56
C LYS A 829 2.05 10.85 10.82
N PRO A 830 0.95 11.14 11.52
CA PRO A 830 -0.39 10.94 10.98
C PRO A 830 -0.66 11.78 9.74
N PHE A 831 -1.11 11.13 8.67
CA PHE A 831 -1.44 11.71 7.36
C PHE A 831 -0.27 12.38 6.62
N ALA A 832 0.96 12.23 7.13
CA ALA A 832 2.16 12.73 6.49
C ALA A 832 2.59 11.83 5.33
N GLU A 833 3.35 12.36 4.38
CA GLU A 833 3.98 11.55 3.33
C GLU A 833 5.02 10.59 3.93
N ALA A 834 5.74 11.05 4.95
CA ALA A 834 6.69 10.22 5.69
C ALA A 834 6.07 9.18 6.66
N ALA A 835 4.74 8.97 6.62
CA ALA A 835 4.05 8.00 7.47
C ALA A 835 4.58 6.57 7.24
N ASP A 836 5.26 6.00 8.24
CA ASP A 836 6.00 4.73 8.13
C ASP A 836 5.67 3.70 9.22
N GLY A 837 4.69 4.00 10.08
CA GLY A 837 4.26 3.15 11.19
C GLY A 837 3.79 3.97 12.39
N PHE A 838 3.50 3.28 13.49
CA PHE A 838 3.10 3.94 14.74
C PHE A 838 4.13 3.74 15.87
N SER A 839 4.04 4.58 16.89
CA SER A 839 4.81 4.47 18.13
C SER A 839 3.94 3.93 19.24
N LEU A 840 4.40 2.91 19.98
CA LEU A 840 3.67 2.41 21.16
C LEU A 840 3.80 3.39 22.33
N ALA A 841 2.71 3.57 23.06
CA ALA A 841 2.71 4.38 24.26
C ALA A 841 1.80 3.86 25.38
N GLU A 842 2.09 4.28 26.60
CA GLU A 842 1.31 4.04 27.82
C GLU A 842 0.41 5.23 28.17
N GLY A 843 -0.53 5.05 29.08
CA GLY A 843 -1.35 6.14 29.57
C GLY A 843 -2.48 5.71 30.50
N ALA A 844 -3.17 6.69 31.07
CA ALA A 844 -4.46 6.54 31.72
C ALA A 844 -5.30 7.80 31.49
N GLY A 845 -6.61 7.62 31.32
CA GLY A 845 -7.54 8.74 31.19
C GLY A 845 -8.92 8.36 31.69
N VAL A 846 -9.55 9.25 32.44
CA VAL A 846 -10.88 9.06 33.04
C VAL A 846 -11.70 10.33 32.87
N LEU A 847 -12.95 10.17 32.43
CA LEU A 847 -13.97 11.21 32.38
C LEU A 847 -15.05 10.90 33.41
N LEU A 848 -15.52 11.94 34.09
CA LEU A 848 -16.73 11.88 34.88
C LEU A 848 -17.90 12.45 34.07
N LEU A 849 -18.98 11.68 34.01
CA LEU A 849 -20.13 11.93 33.15
C LEU A 849 -21.43 11.99 33.95
N GLU A 850 -22.29 12.92 33.58
CA GLU A 850 -23.66 13.06 34.12
C GLU A 850 -24.62 13.48 33.00
N ARG A 851 -25.92 13.31 33.21
CA ARG A 851 -26.91 14.04 32.39
C ARG A 851 -26.81 15.54 32.68
N LEU A 852 -27.05 16.40 31.70
CA LEU A 852 -26.94 17.85 31.85
C LEU A 852 -27.86 18.37 32.96
N SER A 853 -29.07 17.82 33.11
CA SER A 853 -29.99 18.17 34.18
C SER A 853 -29.46 17.79 35.57
N ASP A 854 -28.74 16.67 35.68
CA ASP A 854 -28.12 16.20 36.90
C ASP A 854 -26.91 17.08 37.26
N ALA A 855 -26.03 17.37 36.30
CA ALA A 855 -24.90 18.28 36.49
C ALA A 855 -25.35 19.66 36.95
N ARG A 856 -26.39 20.21 36.31
CA ARG A 856 -27.00 21.50 36.70
C ARG A 856 -27.62 21.44 38.09
N ARG A 857 -28.35 20.37 38.41
CA ARG A 857 -28.97 20.19 39.74
C ARG A 857 -27.92 20.10 40.84
N ASN A 858 -26.81 19.43 40.56
CA ASN A 858 -25.72 19.21 41.51
C ASN A 858 -24.73 20.39 41.53
N GLY A 859 -24.86 21.36 40.62
CA GLY A 859 -23.95 22.50 40.52
C GLY A 859 -22.57 22.14 39.98
N HIS A 860 -22.44 21.00 39.29
CA HIS A 860 -21.20 20.55 38.69
C HIS A 860 -20.90 21.32 37.39
N PRO A 861 -19.62 21.61 37.09
CA PRO A 861 -19.24 22.29 35.87
C PRO A 861 -19.55 21.43 34.64
N VAL A 862 -19.82 22.08 33.51
CA VAL A 862 -19.99 21.40 32.20
C VAL A 862 -18.79 21.76 31.35
N LEU A 863 -17.89 20.80 31.12
CA LEU A 863 -16.68 21.01 30.33
C LEU A 863 -16.97 20.90 28.83
N ALA A 864 -17.80 19.93 28.45
CA ALA A 864 -18.30 19.74 27.08
C ALA A 864 -19.55 18.85 27.08
N VAL A 865 -20.30 18.88 25.98
CA VAL A 865 -21.46 18.02 25.73
C VAL A 865 -21.05 16.87 24.81
N ILE A 866 -21.44 15.65 25.16
CA ILE A 866 -21.31 14.49 24.25
C ILE A 866 -22.61 14.35 23.48
N ARG A 867 -22.64 14.92 22.28
CA ARG A 867 -23.83 15.01 21.44
C ARG A 867 -24.27 13.67 20.91
N GLY A 868 -23.32 12.88 20.41
CA GLY A 868 -23.62 11.55 19.91
C GLY A 868 -22.42 10.63 19.92
N SER A 869 -22.70 9.34 19.86
CA SER A 869 -21.67 8.31 19.75
C SER A 869 -22.18 7.10 19.00
N ALA A 870 -21.29 6.39 18.33
CA ALA A 870 -21.61 5.11 17.74
C ALA A 870 -20.41 4.16 17.80
N ILE A 871 -20.73 2.87 17.82
CA ILE A 871 -19.76 1.79 17.63
C ILE A 871 -20.25 0.87 16.51
N ASN A 872 -19.32 0.26 15.78
CA ASN A 872 -19.64 -0.82 14.87
C ASN A 872 -18.46 -1.80 14.73
N GLN A 873 -18.60 -2.73 13.80
CA GLN A 873 -17.58 -3.70 13.45
C GLN A 873 -17.32 -3.66 11.94
N ASP A 874 -16.07 -3.92 11.57
CA ASP A 874 -15.63 -4.06 10.17
C ASP A 874 -16.34 -5.21 9.49
N GLY A 875 -16.64 -6.28 10.24
CA GLY A 875 -17.17 -7.52 9.70
C GLY A 875 -16.08 -8.34 9.01
N ALA A 876 -16.46 -9.22 8.10
CA ALA A 876 -15.50 -9.97 7.32
C ALA A 876 -14.80 -9.01 6.33
N SER A 877 -13.51 -8.75 6.54
CA SER A 877 -12.69 -7.78 5.79
C SER A 877 -11.43 -8.44 5.19
N ASN A 878 -10.53 -7.67 4.58
CA ASN A 878 -9.29 -8.17 3.96
C ASN A 878 -8.18 -8.57 4.96
N GLY A 879 -8.57 -8.88 6.19
CA GLY A 879 -7.74 -9.43 7.26
C GLY A 879 -8.23 -8.91 8.60
N LEU A 880 -8.11 -9.73 9.67
CA LEU A 880 -8.61 -9.37 10.99
C LEU A 880 -8.09 -7.99 11.47
N THR A 881 -6.87 -7.64 11.10
CA THR A 881 -6.19 -6.41 11.50
C THR A 881 -6.17 -5.32 10.43
N ALA A 882 -6.80 -5.55 9.27
CA ALA A 882 -6.86 -4.59 8.18
C ALA A 882 -8.09 -3.68 8.35
N PRO A 883 -7.94 -2.34 8.34
CA PRO A 883 -9.06 -1.42 8.53
C PRO A 883 -10.04 -1.44 7.35
N ASN A 884 -11.30 -1.05 7.59
CA ASN A 884 -12.36 -0.98 6.58
C ASN A 884 -12.98 0.43 6.45
N GLY A 885 -12.77 1.11 5.31
CA GLY A 885 -13.22 2.49 5.11
C GLY A 885 -14.73 2.71 5.27
N PRO A 886 -15.63 1.89 4.68
CA PRO A 886 -17.07 2.03 4.82
C PRO A 886 -17.57 1.70 6.22
N ALA A 887 -16.92 0.82 6.97
CA ALA A 887 -17.23 0.65 8.39
C ALA A 887 -16.92 1.94 9.15
N GLN A 888 -15.79 2.58 8.88
CA GLN A 888 -15.46 3.89 9.44
C GLN A 888 -16.48 4.96 9.00
N GLN A 889 -16.86 5.03 7.73
CA GLN A 889 -17.92 5.94 7.27
C GLN A 889 -19.28 5.65 7.93
N ARG A 890 -19.64 4.37 8.11
CA ARG A 890 -20.90 3.96 8.77
C ARG A 890 -20.91 4.38 10.23
N VAL A 891 -19.82 4.18 10.98
CA VAL A 891 -19.77 4.58 12.39
C VAL A 891 -19.81 6.10 12.53
N VAL A 892 -19.12 6.84 11.65
CA VAL A 892 -19.18 8.31 11.61
C VAL A 892 -20.61 8.78 11.33
N ARG A 893 -21.27 8.26 10.29
CA ARG A 893 -22.66 8.62 9.96
C ARG A 893 -23.63 8.26 11.08
N ALA A 894 -23.43 7.13 11.75
CA ALA A 894 -24.26 6.71 12.88
C ALA A 894 -24.09 7.64 14.08
N ALA A 895 -22.86 8.07 14.39
CA ALA A 895 -22.59 9.01 15.47
C ALA A 895 -23.16 10.41 15.16
N LEU A 896 -23.06 10.87 13.91
CA LEU A 896 -23.70 12.12 13.45
C LEU A 896 -25.22 12.05 13.54
N ALA A 897 -25.82 10.91 13.19
CA ALA A 897 -27.24 10.68 13.33
C ALA A 897 -27.69 10.63 14.80
N ASP A 898 -26.93 9.97 15.70
CA ASP A 898 -27.18 9.98 17.14
C ASP A 898 -27.03 11.40 17.73
N ALA A 899 -26.12 12.21 17.17
CA ALA A 899 -25.91 13.60 17.58
C ALA A 899 -26.99 14.58 17.05
N GLY A 900 -27.73 14.20 16.01
CA GLY A 900 -28.69 15.06 15.31
C GLY A 900 -28.04 16.24 14.58
N VAL A 901 -26.84 16.06 14.03
CA VAL A 901 -26.07 17.11 13.32
C VAL A 901 -25.56 16.60 11.97
N SER A 902 -25.39 17.50 10.99
CA SER A 902 -24.75 17.15 9.71
C SER A 902 -23.22 17.18 9.81
N GLY A 903 -22.54 16.47 8.88
CA GLY A 903 -21.08 16.48 8.81
C GLY A 903 -20.49 17.89 8.59
N SER A 904 -21.17 18.74 7.80
CA SER A 904 -20.75 20.12 7.54
C SER A 904 -20.83 21.05 8.75
N GLU A 905 -21.48 20.61 9.84
CA GLU A 905 -21.56 21.35 11.10
C GLU A 905 -20.46 20.97 12.10
N VAL A 906 -19.63 19.96 11.82
CA VAL A 906 -18.46 19.59 12.65
C VAL A 906 -17.22 20.26 12.10
N ASP A 907 -16.43 20.89 12.98
CA ASP A 907 -15.30 21.75 12.60
C ASP A 907 -14.01 20.99 12.44
N VAL A 908 -13.77 20.04 13.36
CA VAL A 908 -12.51 19.32 13.48
C VAL A 908 -12.78 17.84 13.76
N VAL A 909 -11.92 16.96 13.26
CA VAL A 909 -11.83 15.57 13.70
C VAL A 909 -10.45 15.30 14.29
N GLU A 910 -10.46 14.89 15.55
CA GLU A 910 -9.35 14.20 16.19
C GLU A 910 -9.38 12.73 15.75
N ALA A 911 -8.54 12.44 14.75
CA ALA A 911 -8.54 11.17 14.06
C ALA A 911 -7.94 10.04 14.89
N HIS A 912 -8.19 8.80 14.47
CA HIS A 912 -7.40 7.67 14.95
C HIS A 912 -5.95 7.80 14.48
N GLY A 913 -5.70 8.24 13.24
CA GLY A 913 -4.45 8.78 12.69
C GLY A 913 -3.19 8.27 13.39
N THR A 914 -2.76 7.06 13.02
CA THR A 914 -1.65 6.37 13.67
C THR A 914 -0.31 6.60 12.96
N GLY A 915 -0.30 7.17 11.76
CA GLY A 915 0.91 7.32 10.96
C GLY A 915 1.22 6.07 10.13
N THR A 916 0.23 5.22 9.89
CA THR A 916 0.44 3.97 9.13
C THR A 916 0.14 4.17 7.65
N ARG A 917 1.01 3.62 6.78
CA ARG A 917 0.90 3.70 5.31
C ARG A 917 -0.46 3.30 4.74
N LEU A 918 -1.13 2.33 5.37
CA LEU A 918 -2.44 1.83 4.93
C LEU A 918 -3.62 2.47 5.69
N GLY A 919 -3.50 2.64 7.01
CA GLY A 919 -4.62 3.07 7.84
C GLY A 919 -4.98 4.54 7.62
N ASP A 920 -3.97 5.40 7.50
CA ASP A 920 -4.18 6.84 7.37
C ASP A 920 -4.91 7.21 6.07
N PRO A 921 -4.56 6.64 4.88
CA PRO A 921 -5.35 6.90 3.68
C PRO A 921 -6.80 6.43 3.75
N ILE A 922 -7.06 5.28 4.39
CA ILE A 922 -8.42 4.74 4.56
C ILE A 922 -9.26 5.66 5.47
N GLU A 923 -8.68 6.13 6.57
CA GLU A 923 -9.38 7.07 7.46
C GLU A 923 -9.61 8.42 6.78
N ALA A 924 -8.61 8.98 6.09
CA ALA A 924 -8.76 10.24 5.37
C ALA A 924 -9.88 10.18 4.33
N GLN A 925 -9.98 9.10 3.57
CA GLN A 925 -11.07 8.88 2.61
C GLN A 925 -12.44 8.76 3.31
N ALA A 926 -12.50 8.10 4.46
CA ALA A 926 -13.74 8.03 5.24
C ALA A 926 -14.19 9.42 5.71
N LEU A 927 -13.26 10.27 6.14
CA LEU A 927 -13.53 11.66 6.53
C LEU A 927 -13.94 12.52 5.33
N LEU A 928 -13.25 12.43 4.20
CA LEU A 928 -13.63 13.11 2.94
C LEU A 928 -15.06 12.75 2.51
N ALA A 929 -15.44 11.47 2.61
CA ALA A 929 -16.76 10.95 2.21
C ALA A 929 -17.90 11.19 3.21
N THR A 930 -17.60 11.66 4.42
CA THR A 930 -18.60 11.91 5.48
C THR A 930 -18.66 13.36 5.90
N TYR A 931 -17.52 13.94 6.23
CA TYR A 931 -17.37 15.30 6.73
C TYR A 931 -17.00 16.30 5.64
N GLY A 932 -16.22 15.88 4.63
CA GLY A 932 -15.67 16.75 3.58
C GLY A 932 -16.68 17.22 2.51
N GLN A 933 -17.94 16.77 2.59
CA GLN A 933 -18.99 17.09 1.63
C GLN A 933 -19.87 18.24 2.12
N ASP A 934 -20.50 18.97 1.20
CA ASP A 934 -21.45 20.06 1.48
C ASP A 934 -20.89 21.16 2.40
N ARG A 935 -19.59 21.44 2.29
CA ARG A 935 -18.89 22.50 3.05
C ARG A 935 -18.58 23.71 2.17
N PRO A 936 -18.57 24.92 2.74
CA PRO A 936 -17.96 26.10 2.11
C PRO A 936 -16.45 25.93 1.93
N ASP A 937 -15.88 26.46 0.85
CA ASP A 937 -14.45 26.40 0.54
C ASP A 937 -13.56 27.07 1.62
N ASP A 938 -14.11 28.07 2.32
CA ASP A 938 -13.43 28.80 3.39
C ASP A 938 -13.54 28.12 4.77
N ARG A 939 -14.24 26.98 4.86
CA ARG A 939 -14.44 26.24 6.10
C ARG A 939 -14.31 24.73 5.90
N PRO A 940 -13.11 24.23 5.52
CA PRO A 940 -12.86 22.80 5.45
C PRO A 940 -13.02 22.15 6.83
N LEU A 941 -13.14 20.82 6.84
CA LEU A 941 -12.96 20.04 8.05
C LEU A 941 -11.48 20.03 8.42
N LEU A 942 -11.15 20.41 9.65
CA LEU A 942 -9.78 20.31 10.15
C LEU A 942 -9.52 18.91 10.70
N VAL A 943 -8.34 18.34 10.44
CA VAL A 943 -7.99 16.98 10.90
C VAL A 943 -6.63 16.98 11.58
N GLY A 944 -6.54 16.30 12.73
CA GLY A 944 -5.29 16.11 13.45
C GLY A 944 -5.29 14.86 14.31
N SER A 945 -4.15 14.57 14.94
CA SER A 945 -4.03 13.43 15.88
C SER A 945 -2.98 13.72 16.96
N VAL A 946 -3.36 13.57 18.22
CA VAL A 946 -2.50 13.77 19.40
C VAL A 946 -1.39 12.72 19.51
N LYS A 947 -1.48 11.64 18.75
CA LYS A 947 -0.47 10.58 18.73
C LYS A 947 0.87 11.08 18.24
N SER A 948 0.90 12.18 17.49
CA SER A 948 2.14 12.85 17.09
C SER A 948 2.92 13.43 18.27
N ASN A 949 2.27 13.72 19.40
CA ASN A 949 2.92 14.24 20.61
C ASN A 949 3.29 13.10 21.57
N ILE A 950 2.33 12.21 21.86
CA ILE A 950 2.43 11.25 22.98
C ILE A 950 2.58 9.79 22.54
N GLY A 951 2.61 9.51 21.24
CA GLY A 951 2.53 8.15 20.70
C GLY A 951 1.13 7.54 20.76
N HIS A 952 1.01 6.28 20.34
CA HIS A 952 -0.25 5.54 20.36
C HIS A 952 -0.47 4.89 21.74
N THR A 953 -1.26 5.54 22.60
CA THR A 953 -1.58 5.07 23.97
C THR A 953 -2.52 3.86 24.04
N GLN A 954 -2.60 3.09 22.95
CA GLN A 954 -3.34 1.83 22.81
C GLN A 954 -4.80 1.97 23.28
N THR A 955 -5.23 1.23 24.31
CA THR A 955 -6.60 1.25 24.86
C THR A 955 -7.07 2.65 25.28
N VAL A 956 -6.16 3.56 25.60
CA VAL A 956 -6.41 4.92 26.10
C VAL A 956 -6.52 5.96 24.99
N SER A 957 -6.20 5.59 23.75
CA SER A 957 -6.02 6.54 22.64
C SER A 957 -7.22 7.45 22.39
N GLY A 958 -8.43 6.89 22.43
CA GLY A 958 -9.65 7.68 22.25
C GLY A 958 -9.87 8.70 23.36
N MET A 959 -9.47 8.36 24.58
CA MET A 959 -9.61 9.25 25.73
C MET A 959 -8.70 10.48 25.63
N ALA A 960 -7.46 10.29 25.17
CA ALA A 960 -6.53 11.40 24.92
C ALA A 960 -7.11 12.37 23.88
N GLY A 961 -7.74 11.83 22.83
CA GLY A 961 -8.40 12.64 21.81
C GLY A 961 -9.59 13.44 22.34
N VAL A 962 -10.46 12.81 23.14
CA VAL A 962 -11.58 13.52 23.79
C VAL A 962 -11.08 14.65 24.68
N MET A 963 -10.10 14.38 25.55
CA MET A 963 -9.53 15.39 26.45
C MET A 963 -8.90 16.55 25.68
N LYS A 964 -8.11 16.26 24.63
CA LYS A 964 -7.50 17.29 23.76
C LYS A 964 -8.57 18.20 23.17
N MET A 965 -9.67 17.65 22.66
CA MET A 965 -10.74 18.43 22.04
C MET A 965 -11.53 19.25 23.07
N VAL A 966 -11.77 18.74 24.27
CA VAL A 966 -12.38 19.52 25.36
C VAL A 966 -11.49 20.70 25.76
N LEU A 967 -10.18 20.47 25.92
CA LEU A 967 -9.22 21.54 26.25
C LEU A 967 -9.12 22.57 25.11
N ALA A 968 -9.13 22.13 23.85
CA ALA A 968 -9.15 23.02 22.69
C ALA A 968 -10.39 23.94 22.66
N MET A 969 -11.56 23.42 23.06
CA MET A 969 -12.78 24.25 23.22
C MET A 969 -12.65 25.25 24.39
N GLN A 970 -11.98 24.88 25.48
CA GLN A 970 -11.78 25.78 26.63
C GLN A 970 -10.76 26.88 26.36
N HIS A 971 -9.81 26.63 25.47
CA HIS A 971 -8.71 27.55 25.15
C HIS A 971 -8.87 28.25 23.79
N ASP A 972 -9.98 28.03 23.09
CA ASP A 972 -10.29 28.68 21.80
C ASP A 972 -9.22 28.48 20.73
N VAL A 973 -8.52 27.34 20.73
CA VAL A 973 -7.43 27.06 19.79
C VAL A 973 -7.32 25.57 19.49
N LEU A 974 -7.09 25.24 18.21
CA LEU A 974 -6.78 23.90 17.73
C LEU A 974 -5.26 23.74 17.62
N PRO A 975 -4.63 22.86 18.42
CA PRO A 975 -3.19 22.62 18.34
C PRO A 975 -2.79 21.95 17.02
N ARG A 976 -1.57 22.29 16.55
CA ARG A 976 -0.97 21.63 15.37
C ARG A 976 -0.73 20.13 15.63
N THR A 977 -0.72 19.36 14.55
CA THR A 977 -0.27 17.97 14.51
C THR A 977 1.21 17.95 14.11
N LEU A 978 2.03 17.22 14.87
CA LEU A 978 3.48 17.18 14.63
C LEU A 978 3.83 16.21 13.50
N HIS A 979 5.03 16.39 12.95
CA HIS A 979 5.65 15.50 11.95
C HIS A 979 4.92 15.38 10.60
N ILE A 980 4.09 16.36 10.25
CA ILE A 980 3.56 16.50 8.89
C ILE A 980 4.58 17.29 8.07
N ASP A 981 5.31 16.58 7.20
CA ASP A 981 6.21 17.16 6.21
C ASP A 981 5.45 17.62 4.96
N ALA A 982 4.61 16.75 4.42
CA ALA A 982 3.62 17.02 3.40
C ALA A 982 2.39 16.13 3.63
N PRO A 983 1.16 16.53 3.21
CA PRO A 983 0.01 15.63 3.20
C PRO A 983 0.28 14.40 2.31
N SER A 984 -0.13 13.22 2.76
CA SER A 984 0.12 11.98 2.02
C SER A 984 -0.44 12.00 0.59
N SER A 985 0.39 11.63 -0.38
CA SER A 985 0.10 11.47 -1.81
C SER A 985 -0.84 10.30 -2.11
N HIS A 986 -1.01 9.38 -1.15
CA HIS A 986 -1.95 8.26 -1.22
C HIS A 986 -3.41 8.67 -0.96
N VAL A 987 -3.68 9.94 -0.66
CA VAL A 987 -5.01 10.49 -0.45
C VAL A 987 -5.30 11.57 -1.49
N ASP A 988 -6.44 11.44 -2.17
CA ASP A 988 -6.95 12.51 -3.04
C ASP A 988 -7.69 13.57 -2.21
N TRP A 989 -6.92 14.47 -1.60
CA TRP A 989 -7.43 15.58 -0.79
C TRP A 989 -8.34 16.54 -1.57
N SER A 990 -8.37 16.49 -2.90
CA SER A 990 -9.23 17.35 -3.73
C SER A 990 -10.71 16.91 -3.78
N THR A 991 -11.03 15.71 -3.29
CA THR A 991 -12.38 15.11 -3.34
C THR A 991 -13.37 15.65 -2.31
N GLY A 992 -12.91 16.48 -1.39
CA GLY A 992 -13.73 17.11 -0.36
C GLY A 992 -12.95 18.17 0.41
N ALA A 993 -13.67 19.06 1.09
CA ALA A 993 -13.06 20.14 1.86
C ALA A 993 -12.55 19.62 3.21
N VAL A 994 -11.36 19.03 3.21
CA VAL A 994 -10.63 18.54 4.40
C VAL A 994 -9.22 19.13 4.39
N SER A 995 -8.73 19.57 5.54
CA SER A 995 -7.39 20.16 5.69
C SER A 995 -6.72 19.65 6.97
N LEU A 996 -5.43 19.36 6.88
CA LEU A 996 -4.63 18.91 8.03
C LEU A 996 -4.25 20.09 8.92
N LEU A 997 -4.28 19.89 10.25
CA LEU A 997 -3.79 20.85 11.24
C LEU A 997 -2.26 20.89 11.25
N THR A 998 -1.64 21.49 10.25
CA THR A 998 -0.17 21.66 10.16
C THR A 998 0.35 22.80 11.04
N GLU A 999 -0.52 23.75 11.39
CA GLU A 999 -0.27 24.84 12.31
C GLU A 999 -1.39 24.96 13.35
N ALA A 1000 -1.14 25.74 14.40
CA ALA A 1000 -2.17 26.01 15.40
C ALA A 1000 -3.18 27.01 14.83
N VAL A 1001 -4.47 26.72 14.97
CA VAL A 1001 -5.56 27.50 14.37
C VAL A 1001 -6.45 28.06 15.48
N GLU A 1002 -6.72 29.36 15.47
CA GLU A 1002 -7.70 29.96 16.37
C GLU A 1002 -9.08 29.33 16.14
N TRP A 1003 -9.76 28.96 17.23
CA TRP A 1003 -11.09 28.36 17.20
C TRP A 1003 -12.04 29.06 18.19
N PRO A 1004 -12.28 30.38 17.98
CA PRO A 1004 -13.11 31.17 18.88
C PRO A 1004 -14.58 30.77 18.79
N GLY A 1005 -15.25 30.69 19.95
CA GLY A 1005 -16.70 30.53 20.03
C GLY A 1005 -17.48 31.83 19.71
N GLY A 1006 -18.82 31.76 19.68
CA GLY A 1006 -19.68 32.95 19.72
C GLY A 1006 -20.27 33.45 18.39
N GLY A 1007 -20.04 32.76 17.26
CA GLY A 1007 -20.57 33.13 15.93
C GLY A 1007 -22.01 32.67 15.63
N GLY A 1008 -22.79 32.28 16.65
CA GLY A 1008 -24.16 31.75 16.48
C GLY A 1008 -24.24 30.25 16.13
N ARG A 1009 -23.10 29.54 16.03
CA ARG A 1009 -23.02 28.09 15.88
C ARG A 1009 -22.04 27.52 16.91
N PRO A 1010 -22.40 26.45 17.65
CA PRO A 1010 -21.52 25.85 18.62
C PRO A 1010 -20.35 25.13 17.97
N ARG A 1011 -19.17 25.18 18.61
CA ARG A 1011 -17.99 24.42 18.19
C ARG A 1011 -18.22 22.93 18.37
N ARG A 1012 -17.85 22.16 17.34
CA ARG A 1012 -18.06 20.71 17.32
C ARG A 1012 -16.83 19.96 16.84
N ALA A 1013 -16.50 18.88 17.54
CA ALA A 1013 -15.39 17.99 17.22
C ALA A 1013 -15.85 16.54 17.09
N GLY A 1014 -15.35 15.83 16.09
CA GLY A 1014 -15.42 14.36 16.04
C GLY A 1014 -14.16 13.75 16.66
N VAL A 1015 -14.29 12.59 17.31
CA VAL A 1015 -13.15 11.80 17.82
C VAL A 1015 -13.30 10.36 17.37
N SER A 1016 -12.30 9.84 16.64
CA SER A 1016 -12.29 8.48 16.11
C SER A 1016 -11.33 7.57 16.88
N SER A 1017 -11.72 6.31 17.10
CA SER A 1017 -10.79 5.25 17.48
C SER A 1017 -11.14 3.91 16.86
N PHE A 1018 -10.16 3.26 16.23
CA PHE A 1018 -10.33 2.01 15.50
C PHE A 1018 -9.46 0.92 16.13
N GLY A 1019 -10.09 -0.15 16.59
CA GLY A 1019 -9.42 -1.29 17.21
C GLY A 1019 -8.87 -2.25 16.17
N VAL A 1020 -7.70 -2.84 16.45
CA VAL A 1020 -7.05 -3.85 15.59
C VAL A 1020 -7.89 -5.13 15.40
N SER A 1021 -8.97 -5.30 16.17
CA SER A 1021 -9.97 -6.38 16.02
C SER A 1021 -11.15 -6.02 15.10
N GLY A 1022 -11.10 -4.86 14.44
CA GLY A 1022 -12.16 -4.33 13.58
C GLY A 1022 -13.28 -3.58 14.30
N THR A 1023 -13.17 -3.37 15.62
CA THR A 1023 -14.17 -2.57 16.36
C THR A 1023 -13.90 -1.09 16.15
N ASN A 1024 -14.87 -0.36 15.62
CA ASN A 1024 -14.74 1.09 15.42
C ASN A 1024 -15.63 1.84 16.40
N ALA A 1025 -15.16 2.99 16.87
CA ALA A 1025 -15.93 3.92 17.70
C ALA A 1025 -15.72 5.35 17.22
N HIS A 1026 -16.80 6.13 17.22
CA HIS A 1026 -16.77 7.55 16.91
C HIS A 1026 -17.67 8.33 17.87
N VAL A 1027 -17.20 9.49 18.33
CA VAL A 1027 -17.90 10.37 19.28
C VAL A 1027 -17.95 11.78 18.73
N VAL A 1028 -19.08 12.47 18.87
CA VAL A 1028 -19.27 13.87 18.52
C VAL A 1028 -19.40 14.69 19.80
N LEU A 1029 -18.47 15.64 19.97
CA LEU A 1029 -18.41 16.59 21.07
C LEU A 1029 -18.92 17.96 20.62
N GLU A 1030 -19.54 18.69 21.55
CA GLU A 1030 -19.98 20.07 21.35
C GLU A 1030 -19.57 20.93 22.54
N GLU A 1031 -19.28 22.21 22.28
CA GLU A 1031 -18.97 23.17 23.34
C GLU A 1031 -20.05 23.23 24.42
N ALA A 1032 -19.63 23.50 25.66
CA ALA A 1032 -20.55 23.68 26.77
C ALA A 1032 -21.53 24.86 26.52
N PRO A 1033 -22.81 24.75 26.92
CA PRO A 1033 -23.75 25.86 26.78
C PRO A 1033 -23.27 27.07 27.58
N VAL A 1034 -23.29 28.26 26.96
CA VAL A 1034 -22.99 29.52 27.66
C VAL A 1034 -24.05 29.75 28.73
N VAL A 1035 -23.67 29.57 30.00
CA VAL A 1035 -24.49 30.01 31.12
C VAL A 1035 -24.30 31.52 31.25
N ALA A 1036 -25.32 32.29 30.88
CA ALA A 1036 -25.34 33.72 31.16
C ALA A 1036 -25.10 33.90 32.67
N PRO A 1037 -24.18 34.79 33.11
CA PRO A 1037 -23.98 35.05 34.52
C PRO A 1037 -25.32 35.43 35.12
N VAL A 1038 -25.81 34.65 36.08
CA VAL A 1038 -26.94 35.08 36.90
C VAL A 1038 -26.43 36.30 37.64
N GLU A 1039 -26.97 37.48 37.32
CA GLU A 1039 -26.80 38.65 38.16
C GLU A 1039 -27.26 38.25 39.56
N VAL A 1040 -26.29 38.03 40.44
CA VAL A 1040 -26.54 37.97 41.88
C VAL A 1040 -27.03 39.38 42.19
N LEU A 1041 -28.36 39.52 42.32
CA LEU A 1041 -28.92 40.66 43.02
C LEU A 1041 -28.31 40.62 44.42
N GLU A 1042 -27.32 41.49 44.66
CA GLU A 1042 -26.85 41.78 46.01
C GLU A 1042 -28.07 42.25 46.81
N GLU A 1043 -28.67 41.33 47.58
CA GLU A 1043 -29.48 41.73 48.71
C GLU A 1043 -28.55 42.50 49.65
N ALA A 1044 -28.79 43.81 49.74
CA ALA A 1044 -28.12 44.70 50.66
C ALA A 1044 -28.18 44.10 52.09
N PRO A 1045 -27.09 44.14 52.87
CA PRO A 1045 -27.07 43.52 54.18
C PRO A 1045 -28.04 44.25 55.13
N GLU A 1046 -29.03 43.52 55.63
CA GLU A 1046 -29.78 43.92 56.82
C GLU A 1046 -28.81 43.95 58.02
N GLU A 1047 -28.59 45.15 58.58
CA GLU A 1047 -27.94 45.33 59.87
C GLU A 1047 -28.77 44.65 60.97
N VAL A 1048 -28.29 43.49 61.46
CA VAL A 1048 -28.76 42.94 62.74
C VAL A 1048 -27.71 43.20 63.81
N SER A 1049 -28.01 44.17 64.66
CA SER A 1049 -27.23 44.59 65.82
C SER A 1049 -27.43 43.64 67.02
N GLY A 1050 -26.40 42.83 67.33
CA GLY A 1050 -25.97 42.40 68.67
C GLY A 1050 -26.65 41.19 69.35
N PRO A 1051 -26.12 40.68 70.49
CA PRO A 1051 -24.81 40.94 71.13
C PRO A 1051 -23.92 39.69 71.28
N VAL A 1052 -22.64 39.95 71.49
CA VAL A 1052 -21.53 39.02 71.72
C VAL A 1052 -21.55 38.47 73.16
N ASP A 1053 -21.44 37.16 73.29
CA ASP A 1053 -20.99 36.44 74.49
C ASP A 1053 -20.11 35.29 73.94
N GLY A 1054 -18.82 35.11 74.21
CA GLY A 1054 -18.05 35.44 75.41
C GLY A 1054 -17.55 34.17 76.08
N ARG A 1055 -16.67 33.39 75.42
CA ARG A 1055 -15.77 32.30 75.92
C ARG A 1055 -15.22 31.54 74.70
N GLY A 1056 -13.94 31.25 74.48
CA GLY A 1056 -12.75 31.20 75.32
C GLY A 1056 -12.03 29.85 75.11
N ALA A 1057 -10.70 29.89 74.91
CA ALA A 1057 -9.71 28.80 74.76
C ALA A 1057 -9.47 28.27 73.32
N VAL A 1058 -8.36 28.57 72.62
CA VAL A 1058 -6.90 28.37 72.85
C VAL A 1058 -6.41 26.98 72.42
N PHE A 1059 -5.61 27.00 71.33
CA PHE A 1059 -4.44 26.18 70.93
C PHE A 1059 -4.31 24.72 71.41
N GLU A 1060 -3.99 23.80 70.49
CA GLU A 1060 -2.61 23.31 70.30
C GLU A 1060 -2.47 22.36 69.10
N ALA A 1061 -1.30 22.44 68.47
CA ALA A 1061 -0.80 21.52 67.47
C ALA A 1061 0.14 20.49 68.13
N GLY A 1062 0.16 19.26 67.62
CA GLY A 1062 1.23 18.29 67.89
C GLY A 1062 0.73 16.85 68.07
N GLY A 1063 1.08 15.99 67.10
CA GLY A 1063 0.84 14.54 67.14
C GLY A 1063 0.95 13.91 65.77
#